data_AF-A0AAU9X6K5-F1
#
_entry.id   AF-A0AAU9X6K5-F1
#
_cell.length_a   1.000
_cell.length_b   1.000
_cell.length_c   1.000
_cell.angle_alpha   90.00
_cell.angle_beta   90.00
_cell.angle_gamma   90.00
#
_symmetry.space_group_name_H-M   'P 1'
#
loop_
_entity.id
_entity.type
_entity.pdbx_description
1 polymer ?
#
loop_
_entity_poly.entity_id
_entity_poly.type
_entity_poly.pdbx_seq_one_letter_code
_entity_poly.pdbx_strand_id
1 'polypeptide(L)'
;MSRTFSPNFVVAILCVTMCTAYEDDEEQFRDFNDILLHRSRPEKWQSRDDSSEIVKLAMPGVHPTKEDTYLCTAVDLHKKKDYIVAIKPLVNMNTAHHLMVFGCPEPAKHAFASDGEYWVCGEMGSNYCKGSDANILYAWGRNAPELDLPPDTAFEVGGKSDNSYLVLEVHYASADRFLADPTLKDYSGVDVHVTSVRPSQLAAIFVLQPFGDIPPKKEAWHFDIGCQYNDGPVLHPFKFRVHTHGIGTVVVGYRIRDGKWTQIGKMDPQRPQAFYPVDNLLEIKSGDSIAARCTFNSMQRNRVTHSGDEMCNFYIMYWYDPKQVKGASSPRDLCKLLDPSNLDFPADSDKLLPNKRLILAMKRRYVVRHQGNITRCWILRCCTINMIGSFASVVLWTVSFITMSISYGDYDEQLRSYYDNLYQRSSVKKQQSDGKSSGIVKLAMPGVHPTKHDSYLCTAVDLRNKKAYIAGFEPHAEMHTAHHMLLFGCPTPGENALASEGKYWNCGDMGSGVCKGSGERILYAWGRNAPVLKLPKDVAFEVGGNYLVLQVHYGKVDNFVANPSLKDYSGVDLQTTRVQPSHLAAIFLLASGGTIPANEKAWHLDTGCGYRYGPDLHPFAFRVHAHSLGSVITGYRIRDGKWTLIGKGDPQRPQAFYPVDKDVDIKSGDSMAARCTYNSTQRDHVTYIGATMKDEMCNFYMMYWYDPKLNDLGGDSVEDMCRIIDERQLDFPSDSDVPLPGSGPKMEMKRNLGERFCAPNCDGESSPLLLEEDQSWQGNKLADVMRRSSKLGQVTAVEIDSEGKVLIFHRASRKWQADSFDEHNIFSATSDPIPESTVMKLDPQTGEVIDSWGERMFFMPHGLTIDQKGNIWLTDVAMHQVFKFPPGEKKRASLTLGTQFVPGNDENHFCKPTDVAVDSEGNIFVSDGYCNNRVIKFSPDGKKVLLMITNEKLQGLVPSNFEIPHSLSLDEKNRRLFVADRENSRVLQFDSVNGHLVREIKAFGERAFAVHYHPEQGGVLHVVNGPSFSEAQGFTFILNKGSVLQHWEPALGFSQPHDVTSSQDGAVYVADIGRNTVWKFKRHVTSQ
;
A
#
# COMPACT_ATOMS: atom_id res chain seq x y z
N MET A 1 81.06 1.64 30.99
CA MET A 1 80.99 0.50 30.06
C MET A 1 79.56 0.41 29.53
N SER A 2 79.24 0.04 28.28
CA SER A 2 79.90 0.29 26.98
C SER A 2 79.15 -0.43 25.85
N ARG A 3 78.78 0.32 24.80
CA ARG A 3 78.40 -0.13 23.42
C ARG A 3 77.03 -0.81 23.16
N THR A 4 76.47 -0.37 22.03
CA THR A 4 75.64 -1.07 21.03
C THR A 4 74.28 -1.68 21.42
N PHE A 5 73.22 -0.99 21.00
CA PHE A 5 72.07 -1.57 20.30
C PHE A 5 71.75 -0.73 19.04
N SER A 6 71.16 -1.34 18.02
CA SER A 6 70.87 -0.74 16.70
C SER A 6 69.37 -0.37 16.54
N PRO A 7 69.00 0.52 15.59
CA PRO A 7 67.74 1.26 15.69
C PRO A 7 66.56 0.53 15.05
N ASN A 8 65.62 0.07 15.88
CA ASN A 8 64.21 -0.19 15.48
C ASN A 8 63.23 -0.14 16.67
N PHE A 9 63.57 0.59 17.73
CA PHE A 9 62.79 0.64 18.99
C PHE A 9 62.56 2.07 19.54
N VAL A 10 62.88 3.11 18.75
CA VAL A 10 62.88 4.53 19.19
C VAL A 10 61.97 5.40 18.30
N VAL A 11 60.88 4.81 17.79
CA VAL A 11 59.82 5.53 17.04
C VAL A 11 58.43 5.31 17.69
N ALA A 12 58.31 4.37 18.63
CA ALA A 12 57.03 4.01 19.28
C ALA A 12 56.73 4.80 20.58
N ILE A 13 57.68 5.57 21.12
CA ILE A 13 57.54 6.28 22.41
C ILE A 13 58.16 7.68 22.30
N LEU A 14 57.53 8.59 21.55
CA LEU A 14 57.91 10.02 21.53
C LEU A 14 56.77 10.99 21.10
N CYS A 15 55.50 10.59 21.24
CA CYS A 15 54.33 11.44 20.95
C CYS A 15 53.29 11.48 22.08
N VAL A 16 53.68 11.21 23.33
CA VAL A 16 52.78 11.26 24.49
C VAL A 16 53.48 11.90 25.70
N THR A 17 53.56 13.23 25.72
CA THR A 17 53.51 14.15 26.89
C THR A 17 53.79 15.59 26.42
N MET A 18 53.32 16.58 27.20
CA MET A 18 53.29 18.03 26.90
C MET A 18 52.30 18.42 25.79
N CYS A 19 51.41 19.40 25.95
CA CYS A 19 51.07 20.21 27.14
C CYS A 19 49.57 20.55 27.20
N THR A 20 49.12 21.04 28.36
CA THR A 20 47.75 21.49 28.66
C THR A 20 47.59 23.01 28.57
N ALA A 21 46.33 23.46 28.50
CA ALA A 21 45.82 24.83 28.66
C ALA A 21 46.05 25.83 27.50
N TYR A 22 44.93 26.30 26.93
CA TYR A 22 44.46 27.68 27.12
C TYR A 22 42.93 27.75 26.92
N GLU A 23 42.29 28.78 27.47
CA GLU A 23 40.86 29.12 27.28
C GLU A 23 40.73 30.36 26.38
N ASP A 24 39.50 30.61 25.90
CA ASP A 24 38.95 31.84 25.30
C ASP A 24 39.74 32.65 24.25
N ASP A 25 39.15 32.78 23.05
CA ASP A 25 38.74 34.10 22.52
C ASP A 25 37.65 33.96 21.42
N GLU A 26 36.95 35.04 21.09
CA GLU A 26 35.77 35.05 20.20
C GLU A 26 36.08 35.25 18.68
N GLU A 27 34.99 35.31 17.88
CA GLU A 27 34.86 35.89 16.53
C GLU A 27 35.17 35.04 15.26
N GLN A 28 34.06 34.65 14.61
CA GLN A 28 33.70 34.94 13.21
C GLN A 28 33.84 33.91 12.05
N PHE A 29 32.67 33.66 11.45
CA PHE A 29 32.33 33.36 10.04
C PHE A 29 32.57 31.98 9.36
N ARG A 30 31.44 31.25 9.28
CA ARG A 30 30.79 30.64 8.08
C ARG A 30 31.13 29.21 7.59
N ASP A 31 30.07 28.66 7.00
CA ASP A 31 29.89 27.47 6.15
C ASP A 31 30.64 26.16 6.46
N PHE A 32 29.88 25.19 6.97
CA PHE A 32 30.31 23.81 7.21
C PHE A 32 29.68 22.78 6.24
N ASN A 33 29.15 23.23 5.09
CA ASN A 33 28.43 22.39 4.13
C ASN A 33 29.33 21.64 3.12
N ASP A 34 30.60 22.01 2.96
CA ASP A 34 31.42 21.60 1.81
C ASP A 34 32.29 20.33 2.03
N ILE A 35 32.24 19.72 3.23
CA ILE A 35 33.18 18.64 3.63
C ILE A 35 32.49 17.25 3.70
N LEU A 36 31.44 17.03 2.91
CA LEU A 36 30.83 15.69 2.71
C LEU A 36 30.86 15.20 1.25
N LEU A 37 31.31 16.03 0.30
CA LEU A 37 31.45 15.66 -1.10
C LEU A 37 32.87 15.22 -1.48
N HIS A 38 33.43 14.16 -0.86
CA HIS A 38 34.42 13.25 -1.51
C HIS A 38 34.90 12.09 -0.59
N ARG A 39 34.38 10.86 -0.80
CA ARG A 39 35.17 9.64 -1.14
C ARG A 39 34.41 8.32 -0.90
N SER A 40 33.88 7.73 -1.97
CA SER A 40 33.75 6.27 -2.13
C SER A 40 33.35 5.87 -3.58
N ARG A 41 34.12 6.30 -4.59
CA ARG A 41 34.06 5.67 -5.93
C ARG A 41 34.69 4.25 -5.82
N PRO A 42 34.00 3.17 -6.21
CA PRO A 42 34.63 1.85 -6.35
C PRO A 42 35.31 1.69 -7.73
N GLU A 43 36.58 1.30 -7.72
CA GLU A 43 37.27 0.80 -8.92
C GLU A 43 36.72 -0.59 -9.32
N LYS A 44 36.50 -0.95 -10.59
CA LYS A 44 36.64 -0.22 -11.86
C LYS A 44 35.42 -0.50 -12.75
N TRP A 45 34.58 0.51 -12.94
CA TRP A 45 34.09 0.80 -14.29
C TRP A 45 35.08 1.77 -14.91
N GLN A 46 35.47 1.61 -16.18
CA GLN A 46 36.14 2.70 -16.89
C GLN A 46 35.17 3.88 -16.96
N SER A 47 35.65 5.08 -16.64
CA SER A 47 34.84 6.29 -16.70
C SER A 47 34.29 6.46 -18.12
N ARG A 48 32.96 6.56 -18.23
CA ARG A 48 32.33 7.34 -19.29
C ARG A 48 32.64 8.80 -18.97
N ASP A 49 33.87 9.17 -19.33
CA ASP A 49 34.54 10.47 -19.34
C ASP A 49 34.11 11.51 -18.28
N ASP A 50 35.04 11.98 -17.45
CA ASP A 50 34.83 13.11 -16.51
C ASP A 50 34.69 14.47 -17.27
N SER A 51 34.12 14.45 -18.49
CA SER A 51 33.85 15.57 -19.41
C SER A 51 32.35 15.86 -19.62
N SER A 52 31.45 15.04 -19.06
CA SER A 52 30.00 15.25 -19.21
C SER A 52 29.49 16.38 -18.32
N GLU A 53 28.92 17.41 -18.94
CA GLU A 53 28.24 18.53 -18.30
C GLU A 53 26.82 18.12 -17.87
N ILE A 54 26.34 18.62 -16.73
CA ILE A 54 24.97 18.35 -16.23
C ILE A 54 24.13 19.60 -16.45
N VAL A 55 23.23 19.51 -17.43
CA VAL A 55 22.25 20.55 -17.74
C VAL A 55 20.99 20.29 -16.92
N LYS A 56 20.70 21.16 -15.95
CA LYS A 56 19.46 21.10 -15.18
C LYS A 56 18.31 21.69 -15.98
N LEU A 57 17.23 20.91 -16.13
CA LEU A 57 15.99 21.33 -16.77
C LEU A 57 14.86 20.95 -15.81
N ALA A 58 14.39 21.91 -15.03
CA ALA A 58 13.45 21.70 -13.94
C ALA A 58 12.57 22.93 -13.69
N MET A 59 11.41 22.72 -13.05
CA MET A 59 10.45 23.78 -12.79
C MET A 59 11.00 24.84 -11.81
N PRO A 60 10.77 26.15 -12.04
CA PRO A 60 11.38 27.23 -11.26
C PRO A 60 10.64 27.54 -9.94
N GLY A 61 10.11 26.52 -9.25
CA GLY A 61 9.33 26.71 -8.02
C GLY A 61 7.86 27.02 -8.30
N VAL A 62 7.21 26.17 -9.09
CA VAL A 62 5.82 26.35 -9.54
C VAL A 62 4.82 25.98 -8.44
N HIS A 63 3.59 26.48 -8.60
CA HIS A 63 2.50 26.29 -7.64
C HIS A 63 1.16 26.21 -8.40
N PRO A 64 0.82 25.05 -8.99
CA PRO A 64 -0.41 24.86 -9.74
C PRO A 64 -1.62 24.77 -8.81
N THR A 65 -2.62 25.63 -9.04
CA THR A 65 -3.83 25.78 -8.21
C THR A 65 -5.09 25.20 -8.88
N LYS A 66 -4.92 24.33 -9.89
CA LYS A 66 -5.99 23.59 -10.57
C LYS A 66 -5.60 22.12 -10.76
N GLU A 67 -6.58 21.23 -10.71
CA GLU A 67 -6.43 19.84 -11.15
C GLU A 67 -5.97 19.77 -12.62
N ASP A 68 -5.35 18.65 -12.99
CA ASP A 68 -4.78 18.36 -14.32
C ASP A 68 -4.00 19.53 -14.98
N THR A 69 -3.14 20.22 -14.21
CA THR A 69 -2.32 21.33 -14.73
C THR A 69 -1.03 20.83 -15.40
N TYR A 70 -0.84 21.17 -16.67
CA TYR A 70 0.39 20.90 -17.44
C TYR A 70 1.26 22.16 -17.55
N LEU A 71 2.50 22.11 -17.04
CA LEU A 71 3.46 23.23 -17.09
C LEU A 71 4.72 22.86 -17.87
N CYS A 72 5.27 23.82 -18.61
CA CYS A 72 6.48 23.66 -19.41
C CYS A 72 7.54 24.72 -19.10
N THR A 73 8.81 24.36 -19.26
CA THR A 73 9.95 25.29 -19.26
C THR A 73 11.04 24.77 -20.21
N ALA A 74 11.89 25.66 -20.72
CA ALA A 74 12.89 25.34 -21.75
C ALA A 74 14.34 25.50 -21.29
N VAL A 75 15.27 24.87 -22.00
CA VAL A 75 16.71 25.17 -21.97
C VAL A 75 17.24 25.33 -23.39
N ASP A 76 18.10 26.33 -23.56
CA ASP A 76 18.81 26.66 -24.79
C ASP A 76 20.08 25.82 -24.99
N LEU A 77 20.17 25.09 -26.11
CA LEU A 77 21.37 24.38 -26.57
C LEU A 77 21.85 24.86 -27.97
N HIS A 78 21.28 25.90 -28.58
CA HIS A 78 21.55 26.21 -30.00
C HIS A 78 23.01 26.66 -30.28
N LYS A 79 23.74 27.05 -29.23
CA LYS A 79 25.07 27.67 -29.29
C LYS A 79 26.19 26.68 -29.62
N LYS A 80 26.08 25.42 -29.18
CA LYS A 80 27.05 24.34 -29.43
C LYS A 80 26.33 23.03 -29.73
N LYS A 81 26.99 22.11 -30.44
CA LYS A 81 26.43 20.79 -30.75
C LYS A 81 26.95 19.77 -29.72
N ASP A 82 26.02 19.16 -28.99
CA ASP A 82 26.29 18.24 -27.89
C ASP A 82 25.50 16.93 -28.06
N TYR A 83 25.75 15.99 -27.15
CA TYR A 83 25.23 14.63 -27.18
C TYR A 83 24.67 14.24 -25.80
N ILE A 84 23.37 13.96 -25.70
CA ILE A 84 22.73 13.51 -24.45
C ILE A 84 23.02 12.02 -24.23
N VAL A 85 23.79 11.70 -23.19
CA VAL A 85 24.19 10.33 -22.84
C VAL A 85 23.30 9.69 -21.75
N ALA A 86 22.59 10.49 -20.97
CA ALA A 86 21.57 10.04 -20.01
C ALA A 86 20.61 11.18 -19.63
N ILE A 87 19.37 10.85 -19.26
CA ILE A 87 18.40 11.79 -18.65
C ILE A 87 17.89 11.13 -17.38
N LYS A 88 17.99 11.82 -16.24
CA LYS A 88 17.59 11.30 -14.92
C LYS A 88 16.43 12.10 -14.33
N PRO A 89 15.41 11.45 -13.74
CA PRO A 89 14.28 12.14 -13.12
C PRO A 89 14.68 12.79 -11.79
N LEU A 90 14.42 14.10 -11.66
CA LEU A 90 14.45 14.85 -10.41
C LEU A 90 13.01 15.18 -10.02
N VAL A 91 12.30 14.27 -9.35
CA VAL A 91 10.83 14.36 -9.23
C VAL A 91 10.35 14.25 -7.80
N ASN A 92 9.54 15.23 -7.40
CA ASN A 92 8.76 15.16 -6.17
C ASN A 92 7.56 14.22 -6.39
N MET A 93 7.68 12.95 -5.98
CA MET A 93 6.65 11.93 -6.22
C MET A 93 5.29 12.22 -5.56
N ASN A 94 5.22 13.22 -4.67
CA ASN A 94 4.00 13.66 -4.00
C ASN A 94 3.09 14.54 -4.87
N THR A 95 3.65 15.24 -5.85
CA THR A 95 3.01 16.38 -6.57
C THR A 95 2.96 16.13 -8.07
N ALA A 96 4.08 15.74 -8.68
CA ALA A 96 4.14 15.44 -10.10
C ALA A 96 3.56 14.05 -10.41
N HIS A 97 2.69 13.97 -11.42
CA HIS A 97 2.08 12.73 -11.89
C HIS A 97 2.93 12.04 -12.95
N HIS A 98 3.33 12.79 -13.98
CA HIS A 98 4.26 12.38 -15.03
C HIS A 98 5.04 13.58 -15.58
N LEU A 99 6.09 13.33 -16.36
CA LEU A 99 6.84 14.37 -17.06
C LEU A 99 7.39 13.87 -18.40
N MET A 100 7.63 14.81 -19.32
CA MET A 100 8.15 14.53 -20.66
C MET A 100 9.23 15.54 -21.04
N VAL A 101 10.18 15.14 -21.88
CA VAL A 101 11.20 16.05 -22.45
C VAL A 101 11.18 15.94 -23.96
N PHE A 102 11.05 17.08 -24.62
CA PHE A 102 11.01 17.23 -26.06
C PHE A 102 12.22 18.03 -26.55
N GLY A 103 12.75 17.67 -27.72
CA GLY A 103 13.62 18.52 -28.53
C GLY A 103 12.78 19.41 -29.44
N CYS A 104 13.18 20.67 -29.58
CA CYS A 104 12.57 21.64 -30.49
C CYS A 104 13.63 22.35 -31.35
N PRO A 105 13.32 22.73 -32.61
CA PRO A 105 14.10 23.74 -33.34
C PRO A 105 13.99 25.12 -32.67
N GLU A 106 12.81 25.46 -32.15
CA GLU A 106 12.51 26.65 -31.35
C GLU A 106 11.33 26.33 -30.41
N PRO A 107 11.37 26.68 -29.10
CA PRO A 107 10.26 26.40 -28.18
C PRO A 107 9.06 27.31 -28.49
N ALA A 108 7.84 26.87 -28.11
CA ALA A 108 6.62 27.62 -28.34
C ALA A 108 6.58 28.97 -27.60
N LYS A 109 7.34 29.11 -26.50
CA LYS A 109 7.64 30.38 -25.83
C LYS A 109 9.11 30.43 -25.42
N HIS A 110 9.71 31.62 -25.45
CA HIS A 110 11.06 31.86 -24.92
C HIS A 110 11.00 32.03 -23.40
N ALA A 111 10.71 30.95 -22.68
CA ALA A 111 10.62 30.92 -21.22
C ALA A 111 11.57 29.83 -20.70
N PHE A 112 12.70 30.26 -20.14
CA PHE A 112 13.82 29.37 -19.81
C PHE A 112 13.95 29.09 -18.32
N ALA A 113 14.32 27.84 -17.99
CA ALA A 113 14.50 27.38 -16.61
C ALA A 113 15.66 28.10 -15.89
N SER A 114 16.66 28.59 -16.64
CA SER A 114 17.75 29.43 -16.13
C SER A 114 17.27 30.80 -15.62
N ASP A 115 16.18 31.29 -16.19
CA ASP A 115 15.70 32.67 -16.04
C ASP A 115 14.51 32.74 -15.07
N GLY A 116 14.09 31.58 -14.54
CA GLY A 116 12.95 31.43 -13.63
C GLY A 116 11.59 31.31 -14.34
N GLU A 117 11.56 31.15 -15.66
CA GLU A 117 10.33 31.22 -16.45
C GLU A 117 9.73 29.86 -16.84
N TYR A 118 8.41 29.84 -17.01
CA TYR A 118 7.61 28.68 -17.40
C TYR A 118 6.30 29.11 -18.08
N TRP A 119 5.57 28.17 -18.71
CA TRP A 119 4.25 28.41 -19.29
C TRP A 119 3.30 27.23 -19.10
N VAL A 120 1.98 27.46 -19.16
CA VAL A 120 0.97 26.38 -19.22
C VAL A 120 0.97 25.77 -20.63
N CYS A 121 1.04 24.45 -20.73
CA CYS A 121 1.23 23.71 -21.99
C CYS A 121 0.40 22.42 -22.06
N GLY A 122 -0.89 22.53 -22.39
CA GLY A 122 -1.72 21.35 -22.62
C GLY A 122 -3.15 21.57 -22.16
N GLU A 123 -4.06 21.57 -23.14
CA GLU A 123 -5.52 21.35 -22.99
C GLU A 123 -6.10 21.14 -24.40
N MET A 124 -5.53 21.87 -25.38
CA MET A 124 -5.55 21.54 -26.82
C MET A 124 -4.11 21.62 -27.35
N GLY A 125 -3.76 20.80 -28.36
CA GLY A 125 -2.36 20.48 -28.69
C GLY A 125 -1.49 21.60 -29.30
N SER A 126 -0.21 21.27 -29.52
CA SER A 126 0.82 22.04 -30.27
C SER A 126 1.46 23.28 -29.62
N ASN A 127 1.54 23.35 -28.27
CA ASN A 127 2.21 24.45 -27.54
C ASN A 127 3.56 24.06 -26.87
N TYR A 128 4.33 23.14 -27.49
CA TYR A 128 5.67 22.73 -27.04
C TYR A 128 6.79 23.37 -27.87
N CYS A 129 6.78 23.12 -29.18
CA CYS A 129 7.68 23.70 -30.16
C CYS A 129 6.90 24.64 -31.09
N LYS A 130 7.58 25.64 -31.65
CA LYS A 130 6.99 26.67 -32.50
C LYS A 130 6.92 26.18 -33.94
N GLY A 131 5.71 26.00 -34.49
CA GLY A 131 5.47 25.67 -35.90
C GLY A 131 6.14 24.39 -36.40
N SER A 132 6.43 23.44 -35.50
CA SER A 132 7.20 22.23 -35.76
C SER A 132 6.79 21.13 -34.78
N ASP A 133 6.92 19.86 -35.19
CA ASP A 133 6.57 18.72 -34.35
C ASP A 133 7.56 18.55 -33.18
N ALA A 134 7.04 18.22 -32.00
CA ALA A 134 7.84 18.05 -30.80
C ALA A 134 8.56 16.69 -30.79
N ASN A 135 9.88 16.71 -30.93
CA ASN A 135 10.70 15.50 -30.85
C ASN A 135 10.74 14.97 -29.42
N ILE A 136 9.83 14.08 -29.03
CA ILE A 136 9.94 13.36 -27.75
C ILE A 136 11.33 12.71 -27.63
N LEU A 137 12.04 12.97 -26.53
CA LEU A 137 13.35 12.39 -26.19
C LEU A 137 13.28 11.54 -24.91
N TYR A 138 12.46 11.95 -23.94
CA TYR A 138 12.23 11.23 -22.69
C TYR A 138 10.78 11.35 -22.23
N ALA A 139 10.32 10.34 -21.50
CA ALA A 139 9.04 10.34 -20.80
C ALA A 139 9.17 9.48 -19.54
N TRP A 140 8.70 10.01 -18.41
CA TRP A 140 8.69 9.37 -17.10
C TRP A 140 7.28 9.43 -16.51
N GLY A 141 6.90 8.38 -15.79
CA GLY A 141 5.72 8.36 -14.95
C GLY A 141 5.98 7.52 -13.71
N ARG A 142 5.10 7.62 -12.71
CA ARG A 142 5.19 6.81 -11.49
C ARG A 142 5.29 5.31 -11.84
N ASN A 143 6.30 4.63 -11.30
CA ASN A 143 6.65 3.21 -11.56
C ASN A 143 7.22 2.87 -12.97
N ALA A 144 7.61 3.86 -13.79
CA ALA A 144 8.27 3.63 -15.08
C ALA A 144 9.77 3.25 -14.98
N PRO A 145 10.34 2.50 -15.95
CA PRO A 145 11.78 2.25 -16.03
C PRO A 145 12.60 3.50 -16.41
N GLU A 146 13.78 3.68 -15.80
CA GLU A 146 14.72 4.76 -16.14
C GLU A 146 15.26 4.67 -17.59
N LEU A 147 15.71 5.80 -18.15
CA LEU A 147 16.31 5.87 -19.49
C LEU A 147 17.84 5.72 -19.45
N ASP A 148 18.28 4.46 -19.35
CA ASP A 148 19.63 4.08 -19.77
C ASP A 148 19.74 4.09 -21.30
N LEU A 149 20.76 4.78 -21.82
CA LEU A 149 21.21 4.61 -23.21
C LEU A 149 22.34 3.57 -23.30
N PRO A 150 22.41 2.77 -24.39
CA PRO A 150 23.42 1.72 -24.54
C PRO A 150 24.87 2.26 -24.51
N PRO A 151 25.88 1.37 -24.37
CA PRO A 151 27.29 1.74 -24.43
C PRO A 151 27.63 2.49 -25.72
N ASP A 152 28.30 3.65 -25.58
CA ASP A 152 28.69 4.53 -26.69
C ASP A 152 27.54 4.96 -27.62
N THR A 153 26.36 5.20 -27.04
CA THR A 153 25.19 5.80 -27.70
C THR A 153 24.78 7.12 -27.04
N ALA A 154 24.32 8.11 -27.82
CA ALA A 154 23.71 9.35 -27.33
C ALA A 154 22.67 9.94 -28.31
N PHE A 155 21.76 10.81 -27.84
CA PHE A 155 20.94 11.64 -28.74
C PHE A 155 21.75 12.87 -29.20
N GLU A 156 21.68 13.22 -30.49
CA GLU A 156 22.34 14.41 -31.05
C GLU A 156 21.46 15.65 -30.84
N VAL A 157 22.00 16.70 -30.19
CA VAL A 157 21.26 17.91 -29.79
C VAL A 157 22.08 19.20 -29.97
N GLY A 158 21.39 20.34 -29.87
CA GLY A 158 21.99 21.67 -29.96
C GLY A 158 22.46 22.05 -31.37
N GLY A 159 23.24 23.13 -31.45
CA GLY A 159 23.67 23.73 -32.71
C GLY A 159 22.46 24.22 -33.54
N LYS A 160 22.51 24.00 -34.86
CA LYS A 160 21.34 24.17 -35.76
C LYS A 160 20.78 22.79 -36.08
N SER A 161 19.91 22.28 -35.22
CA SER A 161 19.23 20.97 -35.37
C SER A 161 17.78 21.03 -34.92
N ASP A 162 17.01 19.97 -35.19
CA ASP A 162 15.61 19.87 -34.74
C ASP A 162 15.47 19.67 -33.21
N ASN A 163 16.61 19.58 -32.51
CA ASN A 163 16.76 19.53 -31.05
C ASN A 163 17.66 20.68 -30.55
N SER A 164 17.56 21.88 -31.16
CA SER A 164 18.32 23.08 -30.76
C SER A 164 17.98 23.56 -29.34
N TYR A 165 16.78 23.25 -28.86
CA TYR A 165 16.30 23.52 -27.51
C TYR A 165 15.72 22.24 -26.90
N LEU A 166 15.72 22.15 -25.57
CA LEU A 166 14.97 21.16 -24.82
C LEU A 166 13.78 21.83 -24.12
N VAL A 167 12.62 21.19 -24.13
CA VAL A 167 11.42 21.59 -23.40
C VAL A 167 11.02 20.46 -22.46
N LEU A 168 10.95 20.75 -21.16
CA LEU A 168 10.34 19.89 -20.16
C LEU A 168 8.87 20.23 -20.04
N GLU A 169 8.03 19.21 -19.96
CA GLU A 169 6.65 19.24 -19.49
C GLU A 169 6.58 18.50 -18.14
N VAL A 170 5.87 19.04 -17.15
CA VAL A 170 5.46 18.34 -15.93
C VAL A 170 3.95 18.43 -15.77
N HIS A 171 3.31 17.29 -15.59
CA HIS A 171 1.88 17.20 -15.32
C HIS A 171 1.59 17.06 -13.82
N TYR A 172 0.75 17.95 -13.30
CA TYR A 172 0.25 17.97 -11.94
C TYR A 172 -1.24 17.63 -11.94
N ALA A 173 -1.56 16.34 -11.81
CA ALA A 173 -2.94 15.86 -11.87
C ALA A 173 -3.86 16.42 -10.77
N SER A 174 -3.29 16.86 -9.64
CA SER A 174 -4.05 17.47 -8.56
C SER A 174 -3.33 18.64 -7.90
N ALA A 175 -4.10 19.65 -7.54
CA ALA A 175 -3.70 20.85 -6.83
C ALA A 175 -3.92 20.78 -5.32
N ASP A 176 -4.60 19.75 -4.78
CA ASP A 176 -4.93 19.59 -3.36
C ASP A 176 -3.80 20.00 -2.40
N ARG A 177 -2.57 19.54 -2.68
CA ARG A 177 -1.39 19.81 -1.85
C ARG A 177 -0.89 21.25 -1.92
N PHE A 178 -1.07 21.91 -3.06
CA PHE A 178 -0.72 23.32 -3.27
C PHE A 178 -1.81 24.23 -2.68
N LEU A 179 -3.09 23.84 -2.79
CA LEU A 179 -4.20 24.54 -2.14
C LEU A 179 -4.15 24.42 -0.60
N ALA A 180 -3.67 23.29 -0.08
CA ALA A 180 -3.46 23.07 1.36
C ALA A 180 -2.24 23.82 1.93
N ASP A 181 -1.21 24.08 1.13
CA ASP A 181 -0.03 24.87 1.52
C ASP A 181 0.33 25.90 0.43
N PRO A 182 -0.14 27.16 0.54
CA PRO A 182 0.21 28.25 -0.38
C PRO A 182 1.72 28.54 -0.52
N THR A 183 2.55 28.05 0.41
CA THR A 183 4.01 28.19 0.36
C THR A 183 4.70 27.06 -0.40
N LEU A 184 4.05 25.90 -0.57
CA LEU A 184 4.59 24.73 -1.29
C LEU A 184 4.95 25.09 -2.73
N LYS A 185 6.24 25.02 -3.07
CA LYS A 185 6.76 25.20 -4.43
C LYS A 185 7.34 23.90 -4.96
N ASP A 186 7.03 23.57 -6.21
CA ASP A 186 7.57 22.38 -6.87
C ASP A 186 8.69 22.70 -7.86
N TYR A 187 9.71 21.84 -7.84
CA TYR A 187 10.94 21.96 -8.62
C TYR A 187 11.21 20.69 -9.45
N SER A 188 10.17 19.92 -9.79
CA SER A 188 10.31 18.68 -10.54
C SER A 188 10.84 18.91 -11.96
N GLY A 189 11.59 17.94 -12.46
CA GLY A 189 12.21 17.96 -13.79
C GLY A 189 13.24 16.85 -13.98
N VAL A 190 14.35 17.17 -14.63
CA VAL A 190 15.42 16.24 -14.99
C VAL A 190 16.83 16.83 -14.88
N ASP A 191 17.80 15.97 -14.55
CA ASP A 191 19.21 16.19 -14.87
C ASP A 191 19.50 15.60 -16.26
N VAL A 192 19.91 16.43 -17.21
CA VAL A 192 20.32 16.02 -18.56
C VAL A 192 21.84 15.95 -18.61
N HIS A 193 22.39 14.73 -18.75
CA HIS A 193 23.83 14.53 -18.91
C HIS A 193 24.21 14.71 -20.39
N VAL A 194 24.95 15.77 -20.70
CA VAL A 194 25.45 16.06 -22.05
C VAL A 194 26.96 15.92 -22.13
N THR A 195 27.50 15.63 -23.30
CA THR A 195 28.93 15.77 -23.60
C THR A 195 29.11 16.34 -25.00
N SER A 196 30.19 17.09 -25.21
CA SER A 196 30.60 17.54 -26.55
C SER A 196 31.40 16.46 -27.31
N VAL A 197 31.75 15.35 -26.66
CA VAL A 197 32.41 14.19 -27.30
C VAL A 197 31.38 13.41 -28.12
N ARG A 198 31.58 13.32 -29.43
CA ARG A 198 30.69 12.58 -30.32
C ARG A 198 30.82 11.07 -30.09
N PRO A 199 29.74 10.33 -29.77
CA PRO A 199 29.76 8.87 -29.63
C PRO A 199 29.95 8.18 -30.99
N SER A 200 30.24 6.87 -30.98
CA SER A 200 30.23 6.09 -32.23
C SER A 200 28.82 5.74 -32.73
N GLN A 201 27.78 5.82 -31.88
CA GLN A 201 26.38 5.52 -32.23
C GLN A 201 25.44 6.68 -31.85
N LEU A 202 24.43 6.93 -32.67
CA LEU A 202 23.39 7.92 -32.38
C LEU A 202 22.06 7.25 -32.07
N ALA A 203 21.33 7.78 -31.07
CA ALA A 203 19.97 7.40 -30.74
C ALA A 203 18.95 8.32 -31.44
N ALA A 204 17.79 7.75 -31.79
CA ALA A 204 16.63 8.49 -32.30
C ALA A 204 15.34 7.71 -31.97
N ILE A 205 14.19 8.39 -32.11
CA ILE A 205 12.86 7.83 -31.85
C ILE A 205 11.99 7.94 -33.11
N PHE A 206 11.66 6.81 -33.72
CA PHE A 206 10.72 6.72 -34.82
C PHE A 206 9.30 6.63 -34.27
N VAL A 207 8.30 7.17 -34.96
CA VAL A 207 6.89 7.09 -34.53
C VAL A 207 6.02 6.60 -35.68
N LEU A 208 5.10 5.70 -35.34
CA LEU A 208 4.00 5.27 -36.20
C LEU A 208 2.70 5.84 -35.63
N GLN A 209 2.02 6.67 -36.43
CA GLN A 209 0.79 7.36 -36.06
C GLN A 209 -0.19 7.39 -37.26
N PRO A 210 -1.23 6.54 -37.29
CA PRO A 210 -2.38 6.70 -38.18
C PRO A 210 -3.33 7.78 -37.66
N PHE A 211 -4.14 8.32 -38.57
CA PHE A 211 -5.19 9.29 -38.29
C PHE A 211 -6.52 8.76 -38.82
N GLY A 212 -7.61 8.96 -38.07
CA GLY A 212 -8.94 8.51 -38.48
C GLY A 212 -10.00 8.67 -37.37
N ASP A 213 -11.23 8.35 -37.72
CA ASP A 213 -12.38 8.42 -36.81
C ASP A 213 -12.72 7.06 -36.20
N ILE A 214 -13.10 7.04 -34.92
CA ILE A 214 -13.54 5.85 -34.19
C ILE A 214 -15.08 5.89 -34.06
N PRO A 215 -15.83 4.98 -34.73
CA PRO A 215 -17.28 4.90 -34.58
C PRO A 215 -17.70 4.55 -33.14
N PRO A 216 -18.84 5.04 -32.64
CA PRO A 216 -19.37 4.64 -31.34
C PRO A 216 -19.87 3.19 -31.36
N LYS A 217 -20.03 2.60 -30.17
CA LYS A 217 -20.59 1.25 -29.98
C LYS A 217 -19.84 0.14 -30.74
N LYS A 218 -18.51 0.18 -30.69
CA LYS A 218 -17.61 -0.88 -31.15
C LYS A 218 -16.87 -1.48 -29.95
N GLU A 219 -17.01 -2.80 -29.78
CA GLU A 219 -16.28 -3.57 -28.77
C GLU A 219 -14.77 -3.62 -29.08
N ALA A 220 -14.45 -3.74 -30.36
CA ALA A 220 -13.11 -3.51 -30.90
C ALA A 220 -13.20 -2.67 -32.19
N TRP A 221 -12.30 -1.69 -32.31
CA TRP A 221 -12.00 -0.93 -33.52
C TRP A 221 -10.48 -0.78 -33.61
N HIS A 222 -9.88 -0.91 -34.79
CA HIS A 222 -8.43 -0.80 -34.95
C HIS A 222 -8.03 0.30 -35.94
N PHE A 223 -6.90 0.95 -35.63
CA PHE A 223 -6.15 1.71 -36.62
C PHE A 223 -4.82 1.02 -36.88
N ASP A 224 -4.56 0.77 -38.15
CA ASP A 224 -3.38 0.11 -38.67
C ASP A 224 -2.52 1.10 -39.45
N ILE A 225 -1.21 0.99 -39.26
CA ILE A 225 -0.22 1.73 -40.04
C ILE A 225 0.98 0.85 -40.32
N GLY A 226 1.60 1.05 -41.48
CA GLY A 226 2.91 0.49 -41.74
C GLY A 226 3.69 1.32 -42.76
N CYS A 227 4.98 1.08 -42.83
CA CYS A 227 5.87 1.69 -43.80
C CYS A 227 6.99 0.72 -44.19
N GLN A 228 7.44 0.83 -45.43
CA GLN A 228 8.56 0.10 -45.99
C GLN A 228 9.85 0.90 -45.77
N TYR A 229 10.79 0.31 -45.04
CA TYR A 229 12.08 0.91 -44.69
C TYR A 229 13.13 0.58 -45.75
N ASN A 230 13.62 1.59 -46.48
CA ASN A 230 14.55 1.40 -47.60
C ASN A 230 15.76 2.32 -47.51
N ASP A 231 16.89 1.89 -48.07
CA ASP A 231 18.15 2.65 -48.29
C ASP A 231 18.82 3.28 -47.05
N GLY A 232 18.31 2.98 -45.86
CA GLY A 232 18.84 3.46 -44.57
C GLY A 232 19.88 2.57 -43.88
N PRO A 233 20.49 3.08 -42.80
CA PRO A 233 21.40 2.31 -41.94
C PRO A 233 20.67 1.16 -41.23
N VAL A 234 21.42 0.23 -40.61
CA VAL A 234 20.80 -0.75 -39.72
C VAL A 234 20.32 -0.03 -38.45
N LEU A 235 19.03 -0.18 -38.13
CA LEU A 235 18.45 0.35 -36.90
C LEU A 235 18.33 -0.76 -35.86
N HIS A 236 18.67 -0.43 -34.62
CA HIS A 236 18.63 -1.34 -33.48
C HIS A 236 17.65 -0.81 -32.41
N PRO A 237 16.35 -1.17 -32.50
CA PRO A 237 15.37 -0.88 -31.45
C PRO A 237 15.80 -1.46 -30.10
N PHE A 238 15.77 -0.63 -29.06
CA PHE A 238 16.11 -1.03 -27.68
C PHE A 238 15.06 -0.62 -26.65
N LYS A 239 14.24 0.40 -26.95
CA LYS A 239 13.05 0.76 -26.17
C LYS A 239 11.85 1.10 -27.06
N PHE A 240 10.64 1.04 -26.53
CA PHE A 240 9.41 1.48 -27.18
C PHE A 240 8.46 2.18 -26.19
N ARG A 241 7.59 3.07 -26.68
CA ARG A 241 6.50 3.72 -25.92
C ARG A 241 5.20 3.59 -26.71
N VAL A 242 4.09 3.47 -26.01
CA VAL A 242 2.74 3.57 -26.59
C VAL A 242 1.99 4.76 -26.01
N HIS A 243 1.06 5.33 -26.76
CA HIS A 243 0.15 6.38 -26.28
C HIS A 243 -1.18 6.32 -27.03
N THR A 244 -2.25 6.37 -26.25
CA THR A 244 -3.64 6.66 -26.64
C THR A 244 -4.25 7.51 -25.51
N HIS A 245 -5.48 7.99 -25.71
CA HIS A 245 -6.33 8.47 -24.62
C HIS A 245 -7.15 7.30 -24.03
N GLY A 246 -8.23 7.61 -23.30
CA GLY A 246 -8.94 6.69 -22.42
C GLY A 246 -9.83 5.61 -23.05
N ILE A 247 -9.83 5.39 -24.37
CA ILE A 247 -10.53 4.23 -24.99
C ILE A 247 -9.60 3.27 -25.75
N GLY A 248 -8.30 3.53 -25.80
CA GLY A 248 -7.31 2.56 -26.27
C GLY A 248 -7.13 1.39 -25.29
N THR A 249 -7.01 0.17 -25.81
CA THR A 249 -7.00 -1.08 -25.02
C THR A 249 -5.73 -1.89 -25.19
N VAL A 250 -5.15 -1.90 -26.39
CA VAL A 250 -3.84 -2.49 -26.67
C VAL A 250 -3.22 -1.85 -27.90
N VAL A 251 -1.91 -1.61 -27.84
CA VAL A 251 -1.10 -1.13 -28.95
C VAL A 251 0.08 -2.09 -29.15
N VAL A 252 0.35 -2.47 -30.40
CA VAL A 252 1.43 -3.39 -30.76
C VAL A 252 2.18 -2.90 -32.00
N GLY A 253 3.50 -3.11 -32.03
CA GLY A 253 4.34 -2.85 -33.20
C GLY A 253 5.19 -4.05 -33.57
N TYR A 254 5.41 -4.23 -34.87
CA TYR A 254 6.13 -5.34 -35.49
C TYR A 254 7.12 -4.84 -36.55
N ARG A 255 8.17 -5.63 -36.77
CA ARG A 255 8.99 -5.61 -37.99
C ARG A 255 8.66 -6.84 -38.83
N ILE A 256 8.34 -6.63 -40.10
CA ILE A 256 8.07 -7.65 -41.10
C ILE A 256 9.33 -7.81 -41.98
N ARG A 257 9.82 -9.04 -42.14
CA ARG A 257 10.88 -9.40 -43.11
C ARG A 257 10.52 -10.74 -43.74
N ASP A 258 10.58 -10.86 -45.05
CA ASP A 258 10.25 -12.09 -45.79
C ASP A 258 8.87 -12.68 -45.41
N GLY A 259 7.87 -11.80 -45.18
CA GLY A 259 6.54 -12.15 -44.68
C GLY A 259 6.47 -12.53 -43.18
N LYS A 260 7.61 -12.65 -42.49
CA LYS A 260 7.67 -12.99 -41.07
C LYS A 260 7.55 -11.75 -40.18
N TRP A 261 6.40 -11.63 -39.53
CA TRP A 261 6.14 -10.68 -38.45
C TRP A 261 7.01 -10.99 -37.22
N THR A 262 7.62 -9.96 -36.62
CA THR A 262 8.45 -10.06 -35.41
C THR A 262 8.11 -8.90 -34.48
N GLN A 263 7.61 -9.18 -33.27
CA GLN A 263 7.15 -8.13 -32.36
C GLN A 263 8.31 -7.24 -31.89
N ILE A 264 8.13 -5.92 -31.97
CA ILE A 264 9.03 -4.90 -31.40
C ILE A 264 8.62 -4.61 -29.95
N GLY A 265 7.32 -4.42 -29.73
CA GLY A 265 6.75 -4.19 -28.42
C GLY A 265 5.23 -4.28 -28.47
N LYS A 266 4.62 -4.63 -27.34
CA LYS A 266 3.17 -4.68 -27.16
C LYS A 266 2.83 -4.20 -25.76
N MET A 267 1.84 -3.32 -25.65
CA MET A 267 1.49 -2.69 -24.39
C MET A 267 0.01 -2.26 -24.37
N ASP A 268 -0.59 -2.38 -23.19
CA ASP A 268 -1.86 -1.74 -22.84
C ASP A 268 -1.57 -0.25 -22.54
N PRO A 269 -2.17 0.69 -23.29
CA PRO A 269 -1.79 2.10 -23.25
C PRO A 269 -2.33 2.86 -22.03
N GLN A 270 -3.16 2.25 -21.19
CA GLN A 270 -3.64 2.86 -19.93
C GLN A 270 -2.62 2.69 -18.78
N ARG A 271 -1.54 1.91 -19.01
CA ARG A 271 -0.38 1.81 -18.12
C ARG A 271 0.54 3.05 -18.27
N PRO A 272 1.42 3.35 -17.30
CA PRO A 272 2.30 4.52 -17.36
C PRO A 272 3.06 4.62 -18.68
N GLN A 273 2.77 5.67 -19.47
CA GLN A 273 3.16 5.80 -20.88
C GLN A 273 4.62 6.26 -21.06
N ALA A 274 5.57 5.47 -20.56
CA ALA A 274 7.01 5.70 -20.63
C ALA A 274 7.71 4.80 -21.69
N PHE A 275 9.04 4.83 -21.74
CA PHE A 275 9.84 4.01 -22.67
C PHE A 275 10.32 2.68 -22.05
N TYR A 276 9.67 1.59 -22.43
CA TYR A 276 9.91 0.21 -21.99
C TYR A 276 10.95 -0.51 -22.85
N PRO A 277 11.71 -1.48 -22.32
CA PRO A 277 12.71 -2.22 -23.09
C PRO A 277 12.07 -3.07 -24.20
N VAL A 278 12.80 -3.26 -25.30
CA VAL A 278 12.49 -4.25 -26.34
C VAL A 278 13.08 -5.61 -25.92
N ASP A 279 12.22 -6.61 -25.70
CA ASP A 279 12.60 -7.92 -25.11
C ASP A 279 13.60 -8.74 -25.96
N ASN A 280 13.69 -8.47 -27.27
CA ASN A 280 14.50 -9.23 -28.21
C ASN A 280 15.48 -8.32 -28.94
N LEU A 281 16.74 -8.76 -29.09
CA LEU A 281 17.70 -8.09 -29.97
C LEU A 281 17.20 -8.11 -31.42
N LEU A 282 16.70 -6.96 -31.87
CA LEU A 282 16.07 -6.77 -33.16
C LEU A 282 16.94 -5.86 -34.03
N GLU A 283 16.98 -6.16 -35.32
CA GLU A 283 17.57 -5.30 -36.34
C GLU A 283 16.51 -5.00 -37.41
N ILE A 284 16.30 -3.72 -37.70
CA ILE A 284 15.55 -3.24 -38.87
C ILE A 284 16.57 -2.85 -39.94
N LYS A 285 16.35 -3.27 -41.19
CA LYS A 285 17.27 -3.13 -42.33
C LYS A 285 16.51 -2.69 -43.57
N SER A 286 17.21 -2.06 -44.52
CA SER A 286 16.66 -1.78 -45.86
C SER A 286 16.02 -3.05 -46.45
N GLY A 287 14.75 -2.95 -46.86
CA GLY A 287 13.93 -4.08 -47.31
C GLY A 287 12.91 -4.59 -46.28
N ASP A 288 13.00 -4.18 -45.01
CA ASP A 288 11.98 -4.51 -44.00
C ASP A 288 10.75 -3.60 -44.10
N SER A 289 9.60 -4.09 -43.62
CA SER A 289 8.48 -3.23 -43.26
C SER A 289 8.39 -3.07 -41.74
N ILE A 290 7.95 -1.91 -41.27
CA ILE A 290 7.61 -1.63 -39.87
C ILE A 290 6.10 -1.38 -39.83
N ALA A 291 5.38 -2.01 -38.90
CA ALA A 291 3.93 -1.88 -38.80
C ALA A 291 3.47 -1.77 -37.34
N ALA A 292 2.37 -1.06 -37.07
CA ALA A 292 1.75 -0.96 -35.76
C ALA A 292 0.22 -0.92 -35.85
N ARG A 293 -0.43 -1.48 -34.82
CA ARG A 293 -1.89 -1.49 -34.64
C ARG A 293 -2.22 -0.93 -33.26
N CYS A 294 -3.20 -0.03 -33.18
CA CYS A 294 -3.90 0.33 -31.95
C CYS A 294 -5.32 -0.22 -31.97
N THR A 295 -5.77 -0.81 -30.87
CA THR A 295 -7.14 -1.34 -30.71
C THR A 295 -7.87 -0.55 -29.63
N PHE A 296 -9.11 -0.12 -29.93
CA PHE A 296 -9.95 0.74 -29.10
C PHE A 296 -11.30 0.08 -28.79
N ASN A 297 -11.89 0.40 -27.64
CA ASN A 297 -13.25 -0.01 -27.27
C ASN A 297 -14.13 1.24 -27.06
N SER A 298 -15.08 1.47 -27.96
CA SER A 298 -15.98 2.63 -27.96
C SER A 298 -17.39 2.30 -27.44
N MET A 299 -17.59 1.18 -26.72
CA MET A 299 -18.91 0.76 -26.23
C MET A 299 -19.57 1.77 -25.30
N GLN A 300 -18.79 2.54 -24.54
CA GLN A 300 -19.31 3.61 -23.69
C GLN A 300 -19.54 4.93 -24.47
N ARG A 301 -18.90 5.14 -25.63
CA ARG A 301 -19.07 6.35 -26.45
C ARG A 301 -20.42 6.35 -27.16
N ASN A 302 -21.05 7.53 -27.26
CA ASN A 302 -22.36 7.74 -27.90
C ASN A 302 -22.28 8.56 -29.21
N ARG A 303 -21.08 9.04 -29.58
CA ARG A 303 -20.78 9.77 -30.82
C ARG A 303 -19.46 9.24 -31.40
N VAL A 304 -19.20 9.56 -32.66
CA VAL A 304 -17.86 9.37 -33.27
C VAL A 304 -16.83 10.10 -32.39
N THR A 305 -15.70 9.46 -32.16
CA THR A 305 -14.52 10.06 -31.50
C THR A 305 -13.52 10.37 -32.61
N HIS A 306 -13.14 11.64 -32.75
CA HIS A 306 -12.34 12.10 -33.88
C HIS A 306 -10.83 11.99 -33.59
N SER A 307 -10.03 12.00 -34.66
CA SER A 307 -8.57 12.10 -34.57
C SER A 307 -8.16 13.39 -33.83
N GLY A 308 -7.64 13.26 -32.62
CA GLY A 308 -7.38 14.37 -31.69
C GLY A 308 -8.14 14.23 -30.36
N ASP A 309 -9.39 13.75 -30.40
CA ASP A 309 -10.11 13.26 -29.19
C ASP A 309 -9.53 11.92 -28.71
N GLU A 310 -8.93 11.17 -29.63
CA GLU A 310 -8.10 9.99 -29.41
C GLU A 310 -6.83 10.05 -30.28
N MET A 311 -5.82 9.26 -29.89
CA MET A 311 -4.56 9.11 -30.62
C MET A 311 -4.12 7.65 -30.71
N CYS A 312 -3.27 7.33 -31.69
CA CYS A 312 -2.65 6.02 -31.86
C CYS A 312 -1.16 6.22 -32.13
N ASN A 313 -0.33 6.22 -31.10
CA ASN A 313 1.10 6.51 -31.28
C ASN A 313 1.95 5.34 -30.79
N PHE A 314 2.69 4.70 -31.69
CA PHE A 314 3.71 3.69 -31.36
C PHE A 314 5.11 4.25 -31.62
N TYR A 315 5.87 4.53 -30.56
CA TYR A 315 7.22 5.08 -30.63
C TYR A 315 8.26 3.97 -30.48
N ILE A 316 9.27 3.98 -31.34
CA ILE A 316 10.39 3.04 -31.35
C ILE A 316 11.67 3.83 -31.13
N MET A 317 12.32 3.63 -29.97
CA MET A 317 13.62 4.21 -29.65
C MET A 317 14.72 3.24 -30.10
N TYR A 318 15.57 3.69 -31.01
CA TYR A 318 16.60 2.88 -31.67
C TYR A 318 17.94 3.61 -31.68
N TRP A 319 19.02 2.86 -31.88
CA TRP A 319 20.33 3.42 -32.23
C TRP A 319 20.80 2.94 -33.60
N TYR A 320 21.73 3.68 -34.20
CA TYR A 320 22.34 3.38 -35.49
C TYR A 320 23.79 3.91 -35.57
N ASP A 321 24.56 3.36 -36.50
CA ASP A 321 25.89 3.87 -36.86
C ASP A 321 25.76 5.02 -37.87
N PRO A 322 26.15 6.27 -37.52
CA PRO A 322 26.02 7.41 -38.41
C PRO A 322 26.91 7.32 -39.66
N LYS A 323 27.92 6.44 -39.70
CA LYS A 323 28.76 6.20 -40.89
C LYS A 323 28.03 5.43 -42.00
N GLN A 324 26.91 4.78 -41.67
CA GLN A 324 26.10 4.03 -42.65
C GLN A 324 25.09 4.92 -43.39
N VAL A 325 24.84 6.15 -42.92
CA VAL A 325 23.91 7.10 -43.54
C VAL A 325 24.51 7.67 -44.83
N LYS A 326 23.84 7.46 -45.97
CA LYS A 326 24.26 7.93 -47.30
C LYS A 326 23.43 9.12 -47.76
N GLY A 327 23.66 10.28 -47.16
CA GLY A 327 22.94 11.51 -47.50
C GLY A 327 22.69 12.40 -46.29
N ALA A 328 21.76 13.34 -46.44
CA ALA A 328 21.41 14.32 -45.41
C ALA A 328 19.99 14.16 -44.83
N SER A 329 19.29 13.06 -45.14
CA SER A 329 18.01 12.71 -44.52
C SER A 329 18.20 12.01 -43.17
N SER A 330 17.24 12.21 -42.27
CA SER A 330 17.13 11.45 -41.04
C SER A 330 16.75 9.99 -41.37
N PRO A 331 17.22 8.99 -40.60
CA PRO A 331 16.77 7.62 -40.80
C PRO A 331 15.24 7.43 -40.61
N ARG A 332 14.50 8.41 -40.07
CA ARG A 332 13.04 8.36 -40.01
C ARG A 332 12.39 8.58 -41.39
N ASP A 333 12.96 9.45 -42.20
CA ASP A 333 12.44 9.90 -43.51
C ASP A 333 12.49 8.79 -44.57
N LEU A 334 13.18 7.69 -44.26
CA LEU A 334 13.45 6.55 -45.12
C LEU A 334 12.37 5.45 -45.04
N CYS A 335 11.28 5.69 -44.31
CA CYS A 335 10.14 4.78 -44.24
C CYS A 335 8.96 5.27 -45.09
N LYS A 336 8.73 4.63 -46.25
CA LYS A 336 7.63 4.96 -47.15
C LYS A 336 6.33 4.28 -46.70
N LEU A 337 5.28 5.03 -46.41
CA LEU A 337 3.98 4.47 -45.97
C LEU A 337 3.46 3.37 -46.90
N LEU A 338 2.92 2.32 -46.28
CA LEU A 338 2.19 1.22 -46.91
C LEU A 338 0.69 1.47 -46.79
N ASP A 339 -0.09 0.91 -47.71
CA ASP A 339 -1.55 0.85 -47.60
C ASP A 339 -1.94 -0.11 -46.46
N PRO A 340 -2.63 0.35 -45.39
CA PRO A 340 -2.97 -0.48 -44.24
C PRO A 340 -3.83 -1.71 -44.59
N SER A 341 -4.61 -1.65 -45.67
CA SER A 341 -5.45 -2.79 -46.10
C SER A 341 -4.66 -4.02 -46.56
N ASN A 342 -3.35 -3.88 -46.77
CA ASN A 342 -2.44 -4.97 -47.14
C ASN A 342 -1.63 -5.51 -45.94
N LEU A 343 -1.92 -5.08 -44.71
CA LEU A 343 -1.24 -5.51 -43.49
C LEU A 343 -2.03 -6.61 -42.76
N ASP A 344 -1.74 -7.87 -43.08
CA ASP A 344 -2.32 -9.04 -42.39
C ASP A 344 -1.70 -9.24 -41.00
N PHE A 345 -2.16 -8.44 -40.02
CA PHE A 345 -1.66 -8.46 -38.65
C PHE A 345 -1.89 -9.82 -37.96
N PRO A 346 -0.90 -10.35 -37.20
CA PRO A 346 -1.05 -11.60 -36.45
C PRO A 346 -2.29 -11.59 -35.53
N ALA A 347 -3.03 -12.69 -35.50
CA ALA A 347 -4.30 -12.83 -34.77
C ALA A 347 -4.20 -12.77 -33.22
N ASP A 348 -3.00 -12.60 -32.67
CA ASP A 348 -2.76 -12.27 -31.27
C ASP A 348 -2.53 -10.77 -31.02
N SER A 349 -2.43 -9.94 -32.06
CA SER A 349 -2.26 -8.47 -31.95
C SER A 349 -3.32 -7.84 -31.06
N ASP A 350 -4.59 -8.14 -31.33
CA ASP A 350 -5.77 -7.54 -30.68
C ASP A 350 -6.05 -8.11 -29.29
N LYS A 351 -5.38 -9.21 -28.91
CA LYS A 351 -5.57 -9.83 -27.59
C LYS A 351 -5.06 -8.90 -26.51
N LEU A 352 -5.92 -8.54 -25.56
CA LEU A 352 -5.54 -7.84 -24.34
C LEU A 352 -4.35 -8.52 -23.67
N LEU A 353 -3.42 -7.73 -23.14
CA LEU A 353 -2.35 -8.28 -22.33
C LEU A 353 -2.93 -8.76 -20.98
N PRO A 354 -2.64 -9.99 -20.54
CA PRO A 354 -3.01 -10.41 -19.19
C PRO A 354 -2.34 -9.51 -18.13
N ASN A 355 -2.86 -9.53 -16.90
CA ASN A 355 -2.34 -8.78 -15.74
C ASN A 355 -0.99 -9.35 -15.23
N LYS A 356 0.02 -9.37 -16.10
CA LYS A 356 1.41 -9.62 -15.75
C LYS A 356 2.00 -8.38 -15.08
N ARG A 357 2.46 -8.54 -13.84
CA ARG A 357 3.50 -7.69 -13.23
C ARG A 357 4.69 -7.61 -14.21
N LEU A 358 5.34 -6.45 -14.28
CA LEU A 358 6.42 -6.22 -15.25
C LEU A 358 7.71 -6.94 -14.81
N ILE A 359 7.99 -8.11 -15.39
CA ILE A 359 9.26 -8.81 -15.21
C ILE A 359 10.28 -8.17 -16.17
N LEU A 360 11.18 -7.32 -15.67
CA LEU A 360 12.28 -6.79 -16.48
C LEU A 360 13.30 -7.89 -16.77
N ALA A 361 13.34 -8.34 -18.03
CA ALA A 361 14.24 -9.40 -18.49
C ALA A 361 15.70 -8.92 -18.66
N MET A 362 16.41 -8.58 -17.57
CA MET A 362 17.85 -8.25 -17.59
C MET A 362 18.75 -9.46 -17.85
N LYS A 363 18.61 -10.15 -19.00
CA LYS A 363 19.52 -11.22 -19.44
C LYS A 363 20.87 -10.66 -19.94
N ARG A 364 21.71 -10.16 -19.03
CA ARG A 364 23.14 -9.84 -19.30
C ARG A 364 23.95 -11.13 -19.54
N ARG A 365 23.91 -11.67 -20.76
CA ARG A 365 24.82 -12.74 -21.20
C ARG A 365 26.26 -12.21 -21.37
N TYR A 366 27.12 -12.45 -20.39
CA TYR A 366 28.57 -12.34 -20.59
C TYR A 366 29.16 -13.68 -21.05
N VAL A 367 29.49 -13.77 -22.33
CA VAL A 367 30.22 -14.91 -22.90
C VAL A 367 31.72 -14.70 -22.65
N VAL A 368 32.24 -15.20 -21.53
CA VAL A 368 33.68 -15.16 -21.23
C VAL A 368 34.39 -16.32 -21.91
N ARG A 369 35.03 -16.02 -23.04
CA ARG A 369 35.91 -16.96 -23.76
C ARG A 369 37.33 -16.82 -23.20
N HIS A 370 37.77 -17.74 -22.32
CA HIS A 370 39.17 -17.80 -21.89
C HIS A 370 39.87 -19.05 -22.41
N GLN A 371 40.88 -18.83 -23.25
CA GLN A 371 41.96 -19.78 -23.51
C GLN A 371 43.14 -19.45 -22.59
N GLY A 372 43.95 -20.45 -22.21
CA GLY A 372 45.35 -20.23 -21.81
C GLY A 372 45.76 -20.53 -20.36
N ASN A 373 46.37 -21.72 -20.18
CA ASN A 373 47.56 -21.98 -19.36
C ASN A 373 47.64 -21.54 -17.88
N ILE A 374 47.29 -22.48 -16.99
CA ILE A 374 48.23 -23.25 -16.14
C ILE A 374 49.46 -22.51 -15.55
N THR A 375 49.51 -22.42 -14.21
CA THR A 375 50.68 -22.85 -13.42
C THR A 375 50.27 -23.38 -12.03
N ARG A 376 51.15 -24.18 -11.39
CA ARG A 376 50.88 -24.90 -10.12
C ARG A 376 51.56 -24.25 -8.91
N CYS A 377 51.00 -24.48 -7.71
CA CYS A 377 51.79 -24.83 -6.51
C CYS A 377 50.97 -25.68 -5.52
N TRP A 378 51.61 -26.20 -4.45
CA TRP A 378 51.19 -27.40 -3.70
C TRP A 378 51.31 -27.26 -2.16
N ILE A 379 50.33 -27.81 -1.41
CA ILE A 379 50.41 -28.73 -0.21
C ILE A 379 51.31 -28.29 1.00
N LEU A 380 51.05 -28.47 2.32
CA LEU A 380 50.48 -29.51 3.25
C LEU A 380 49.48 -28.89 4.27
N ARG A 381 48.55 -29.58 4.98
CA ARG A 381 48.64 -30.57 6.11
C ARG A 381 49.41 -30.05 7.37
N CYS A 382 49.04 -30.31 8.65
CA CYS A 382 48.22 -31.38 9.26
C CYS A 382 47.70 -31.07 10.71
N CYS A 383 46.63 -31.77 11.15
CA CYS A 383 46.37 -32.44 12.48
C CYS A 383 46.77 -31.76 13.84
N THR A 384 45.85 -31.36 14.75
CA THR A 384 45.03 -32.08 15.80
C THR A 384 45.70 -32.38 17.17
N ILE A 385 45.00 -32.17 18.32
CA ILE A 385 44.90 -33.04 19.53
C ILE A 385 43.96 -32.43 20.63
N ASN A 386 43.46 -33.23 21.59
CA ASN A 386 42.47 -32.90 22.64
C ASN A 386 43.05 -32.86 24.09
N MET A 387 42.27 -32.34 25.07
CA MET A 387 42.02 -32.81 26.48
C MET A 387 41.66 -31.60 27.40
N ILE A 388 40.57 -31.51 28.21
CA ILE A 388 39.92 -32.30 29.30
C ILE A 388 40.16 -31.68 30.72
N GLY A 389 39.09 -31.54 31.54
CA GLY A 389 39.09 -31.20 32.99
C GLY A 389 38.78 -29.72 33.30
N SER A 390 37.80 -29.25 34.11
CA SER A 390 36.92 -29.74 35.21
C SER A 390 37.38 -29.44 36.65
N PHE A 391 36.73 -28.48 37.34
CA PHE A 391 36.14 -28.52 38.72
C PHE A 391 35.83 -27.11 39.30
N ALA A 392 35.05 -27.04 40.39
CA ALA A 392 34.60 -25.81 41.09
C ALA A 392 34.26 -26.09 42.58
N SER A 393 34.04 -25.05 43.43
CA SER A 393 33.23 -25.01 44.70
C SER A 393 33.69 -23.93 45.71
N VAL A 394 32.92 -23.74 46.81
CA VAL A 394 33.19 -22.96 48.07
C VAL A 394 32.81 -21.46 48.01
N VAL A 395 32.04 -20.82 48.94
CA VAL A 395 31.11 -21.29 50.02
C VAL A 395 30.04 -20.19 50.35
N LEU A 396 29.77 -19.83 51.63
CA LEU A 396 28.62 -19.07 52.19
C LEU A 396 29.09 -18.21 53.42
N TRP A 397 28.34 -17.37 54.17
CA TRP A 397 26.90 -17.01 54.26
C TRP A 397 26.65 -15.67 55.04
N THR A 398 25.40 -15.45 55.52
CA THR A 398 24.90 -14.78 56.77
C THR A 398 24.13 -13.43 56.75
N VAL A 399 22.80 -13.52 57.03
CA VAL A 399 21.96 -12.75 58.03
C VAL A 399 21.84 -11.20 57.94
N SER A 400 20.77 -10.51 58.39
CA SER A 400 19.31 -10.54 58.08
C SER A 400 18.52 -9.56 58.99
N PHE A 401 17.58 -8.78 58.41
CA PHE A 401 16.47 -8.01 59.09
C PHE A 401 16.92 -6.87 60.05
N ILE A 402 16.21 -5.76 60.32
CA ILE A 402 14.99 -5.06 59.81
C ILE A 402 15.29 -3.51 59.87
N THR A 403 14.46 -2.48 59.57
CA THR A 403 13.01 -2.18 59.79
C THR A 403 12.40 -1.22 58.73
N MET A 404 11.13 -0.84 58.95
CA MET A 404 10.20 -0.05 58.13
C MET A 404 10.47 1.47 57.95
N SER A 405 9.98 1.95 56.79
CA SER A 405 9.31 3.25 56.51
C SER A 405 10.08 4.58 56.47
N ILE A 406 10.29 5.09 55.25
CA ILE A 406 9.75 6.37 54.72
C ILE A 406 9.97 6.42 53.18
N SER A 407 9.02 7.02 52.45
CA SER A 407 9.05 7.45 51.02
C SER A 407 9.68 6.53 49.95
N TYR A 408 8.86 6.06 49.00
CA TYR A 408 9.32 5.39 47.78
C TYR A 408 9.29 6.35 46.59
N GLY A 409 10.44 6.62 45.98
CA GLY A 409 10.64 7.49 44.81
C GLY A 409 12.11 7.45 44.36
N ASP A 410 12.37 7.70 43.07
CA ASP A 410 13.68 7.86 42.41
C ASP A 410 14.63 6.64 42.25
N TYR A 411 14.32 5.44 42.77
CA TYR A 411 15.26 4.29 42.71
C TYR A 411 15.15 3.33 41.50
N ASP A 412 14.14 3.44 40.63
CA ASP A 412 13.95 2.49 39.50
C ASP A 412 14.79 2.85 38.25
N GLU A 413 15.03 4.14 38.00
CA GLU A 413 15.67 4.62 36.76
C GLU A 413 17.18 4.30 36.71
N GLN A 414 17.89 4.43 37.85
CA GLN A 414 19.30 4.04 37.93
C GLN A 414 19.51 2.52 37.81
N LEU A 415 18.55 1.71 38.28
CA LEU A 415 18.61 0.25 38.17
C LEU A 415 18.43 -0.20 36.71
N ARG A 416 17.50 0.38 35.95
CA ARG A 416 17.40 0.17 34.50
C ARG A 416 18.70 0.55 33.78
N SER A 417 19.23 1.76 34.03
CA SER A 417 20.50 2.22 33.45
C SER A 417 21.67 1.27 33.70
N TYR A 418 21.71 0.64 34.89
CA TYR A 418 22.72 -0.37 35.23
C TYR A 418 22.56 -1.69 34.45
N TYR A 419 21.33 -2.19 34.28
CA TYR A 419 21.06 -3.38 33.48
C TYR A 419 21.28 -3.14 31.98
N ASP A 420 20.88 -1.98 31.44
CA ASP A 420 21.14 -1.62 30.03
C ASP A 420 22.64 -1.51 29.74
N ASN A 421 23.41 -0.93 30.66
CA ASN A 421 24.88 -0.91 30.57
C ASN A 421 25.49 -2.32 30.65
N LEU A 422 24.91 -3.25 31.40
CA LEU A 422 25.36 -4.65 31.43
C LEU A 422 25.02 -5.40 30.14
N TYR A 423 23.86 -5.15 29.54
CA TYR A 423 23.51 -5.71 28.22
C TYR A 423 24.40 -5.16 27.09
N GLN A 424 24.68 -3.85 27.06
CA GLN A 424 25.59 -3.27 26.07
C GLN A 424 27.07 -3.63 26.31
N ARG A 425 27.54 -3.73 27.56
CA ARG A 425 28.95 -4.07 27.84
C ARG A 425 29.27 -5.56 27.71
N SER A 426 28.28 -6.44 27.88
CA SER A 426 28.46 -7.89 27.63
C SER A 426 28.47 -8.23 26.14
N SER A 427 27.73 -7.49 25.30
CA SER A 427 27.62 -7.75 23.85
C SER A 427 28.84 -7.29 23.03
N VAL A 428 29.69 -6.39 23.54
CA VAL A 428 30.89 -5.89 22.84
C VAL A 428 32.20 -6.63 23.22
N LYS A 429 32.19 -7.50 24.25
CA LYS A 429 33.39 -8.23 24.71
C LYS A 429 33.27 -9.75 24.71
N LYS A 430 32.76 -10.35 23.62
CA LYS A 430 32.90 -11.81 23.40
C LYS A 430 32.94 -12.28 21.93
N GLN A 431 33.79 -11.67 21.10
CA GLN A 431 34.20 -12.24 19.80
C GLN A 431 35.72 -12.47 19.71
N GLN A 432 36.20 -13.51 20.40
CA GLN A 432 37.49 -14.15 20.14
C GLN A 432 37.43 -15.62 20.56
N SER A 433 38.04 -16.52 19.76
CA SER A 433 38.03 -18.00 19.87
C SER A 433 36.64 -18.64 20.10
N ASP A 434 36.05 -19.32 19.12
CA ASP A 434 36.49 -20.70 18.84
C ASP A 434 36.24 -21.19 17.40
N GLY A 435 37.00 -22.22 16.99
CA GLY A 435 37.11 -22.69 15.61
C GLY A 435 36.02 -23.64 15.11
N LYS A 436 34.77 -23.19 14.98
CA LYS A 436 33.73 -23.88 14.18
C LYS A 436 33.07 -22.93 13.18
N SER A 437 32.76 -23.43 11.99
CA SER A 437 32.36 -22.66 10.80
C SER A 437 30.88 -22.22 10.76
N SER A 438 30.25 -22.16 11.93
CA SER A 438 28.85 -21.80 12.17
C SER A 438 28.76 -20.50 12.99
N GLY A 439 27.92 -19.56 12.57
CA GLY A 439 27.72 -18.29 13.26
C GLY A 439 26.28 -17.80 13.16
N ILE A 440 25.81 -17.14 14.21
CA ILE A 440 24.47 -16.53 14.25
C ILE A 440 24.56 -15.11 13.67
N VAL A 441 23.74 -14.82 12.66
CA VAL A 441 23.53 -13.45 12.16
C VAL A 441 22.21 -12.94 12.71
N LYS A 442 22.29 -12.07 13.72
CA LYS A 442 21.11 -11.38 14.27
C LYS A 442 20.60 -10.35 13.26
N LEU A 443 19.35 -10.48 12.84
CA LEU A 443 18.65 -9.49 12.00
C LEU A 443 17.40 -9.06 12.76
N ALA A 444 17.48 -7.91 13.41
CA ALA A 444 16.48 -7.39 14.34
C ALA A 444 16.26 -5.89 14.14
N MET A 445 15.09 -5.42 14.52
CA MET A 445 14.75 -4.00 14.46
C MET A 445 15.63 -3.17 15.41
N PRO A 446 16.12 -1.99 15.01
CA PRO A 446 17.11 -1.22 15.76
C PRO A 446 16.52 -0.41 16.94
N GLY A 447 15.59 -0.96 17.70
CA GLY A 447 14.92 -0.25 18.79
C GLY A 447 13.89 0.74 18.27
N VAL A 448 12.99 0.26 17.41
CA VAL A 448 12.02 1.08 16.69
C VAL A 448 10.82 1.42 17.56
N HIS A 449 10.17 2.55 17.26
CA HIS A 449 9.00 3.02 17.99
C HIS A 449 7.86 3.30 17.00
N PRO A 450 7.10 2.26 16.58
CA PRO A 450 6.00 2.41 15.65
C PRO A 450 4.82 3.13 16.33
N THR A 451 4.36 4.24 15.76
CA THR A 451 3.32 5.11 16.35
C THR A 451 1.93 4.96 15.70
N LYS A 452 1.83 4.18 14.62
CA LYS A 452 0.60 3.94 13.85
C LYS A 452 0.30 2.43 13.82
N HIS A 453 -0.96 2.05 13.98
CA HIS A 453 -1.41 0.68 13.76
C HIS A 453 -1.17 0.24 12.31
N ASP A 454 -1.00 -1.07 12.14
CA ASP A 454 -0.61 -1.74 10.90
C ASP A 454 0.60 -1.07 10.21
N SER A 455 1.63 -0.72 11.00
CA SER A 455 2.90 -0.21 10.49
C SER A 455 3.81 -1.34 10.00
N TYR A 456 4.25 -1.27 8.75
CA TYR A 456 5.25 -2.19 8.19
C TYR A 456 6.62 -1.51 8.17
N LEU A 457 7.47 -1.85 9.15
CA LEU A 457 8.84 -1.35 9.18
C LEU A 457 9.80 -2.38 8.60
N CYS A 458 10.83 -1.91 7.91
CA CYS A 458 11.88 -2.74 7.33
C CYS A 458 13.28 -2.32 7.81
N THR A 459 14.19 -3.29 7.89
CA THR A 459 15.63 -3.06 8.11
C THR A 459 16.45 -4.12 7.36
N ALA A 460 17.67 -3.78 6.96
CA ALA A 460 18.49 -4.60 6.05
C ALA A 460 19.85 -5.03 6.61
N VAL A 461 20.39 -6.13 6.09
CA VAL A 461 21.77 -6.61 6.31
C VAL A 461 22.46 -6.91 4.98
N ASP A 462 23.69 -6.41 4.84
CA ASP A 462 24.52 -6.58 3.65
C ASP A 462 25.29 -7.92 3.64
N LEU A 463 24.93 -8.81 2.71
CA LEU A 463 25.64 -10.06 2.41
C LEU A 463 26.30 -10.05 1.01
N ARG A 464 26.40 -8.91 0.33
CA ARG A 464 26.94 -8.81 -1.05
C ARG A 464 28.33 -9.44 -1.16
N ASN A 465 29.18 -9.19 -0.18
CA ASN A 465 30.56 -9.69 -0.12
C ASN A 465 30.71 -10.98 0.73
N LYS A 466 29.62 -11.68 1.07
CA LYS A 466 29.62 -12.80 2.03
C LYS A 466 28.69 -13.94 1.56
N LYS A 467 29.25 -14.97 0.90
CA LYS A 467 28.51 -16.23 0.69
C LYS A 467 28.35 -16.96 2.03
N ALA A 468 27.11 -17.38 2.33
CA ALA A 468 26.74 -18.15 3.50
C ALA A 468 25.53 -19.05 3.18
N TYR A 469 25.20 -19.96 4.09
CA TYR A 469 24.01 -20.81 4.00
C TYR A 469 23.20 -20.71 5.30
N ILE A 470 21.90 -20.43 5.21
CA ILE A 470 21.00 -20.34 6.37
C ILE A 470 20.39 -21.72 6.63
N ALA A 471 20.83 -22.36 7.72
CA ALA A 471 20.41 -23.70 8.13
C ALA A 471 19.30 -23.68 9.20
N GLY A 472 18.91 -22.51 9.70
CA GLY A 472 17.85 -22.34 10.69
C GLY A 472 17.41 -20.89 10.84
N PHE A 473 16.13 -20.70 11.17
CA PHE A 473 15.51 -19.42 11.50
C PHE A 473 15.00 -19.47 12.93
N GLU A 474 15.43 -18.54 13.78
CA GLU A 474 15.01 -18.46 15.18
C GLU A 474 14.28 -17.12 15.40
N PRO A 475 12.94 -17.09 15.39
CA PRO A 475 12.18 -15.84 15.50
C PRO A 475 12.23 -15.30 16.93
N HIS A 476 12.50 -14.01 17.05
CA HIS A 476 12.46 -13.25 18.30
C HIS A 476 11.47 -12.12 18.10
N ALA A 477 10.20 -12.34 18.46
CA ALA A 477 9.13 -11.34 18.34
C ALA A 477 8.63 -10.96 19.73
N GLU A 478 8.49 -9.66 20.02
CA GLU A 478 7.79 -9.24 21.22
C GLU A 478 6.29 -9.54 21.03
N MET A 479 5.80 -10.53 21.79
CA MET A 479 4.53 -11.21 21.52
C MET A 479 3.26 -10.35 21.69
N HIS A 480 3.43 -9.04 21.95
CA HIS A 480 2.35 -8.07 22.12
C HIS A 480 2.32 -6.96 21.04
N THR A 481 3.32 -6.90 20.15
CA THR A 481 3.50 -5.82 19.15
C THR A 481 3.59 -6.36 17.71
N ALA A 482 4.55 -7.27 17.46
CA ALA A 482 4.79 -7.86 16.16
C ALA A 482 3.69 -8.88 15.80
N HIS A 483 2.97 -8.62 14.71
CA HIS A 483 1.86 -9.43 14.23
C HIS A 483 2.34 -10.55 13.29
N HIS A 484 3.20 -10.21 12.34
CA HIS A 484 3.92 -11.16 11.50
C HIS A 484 5.27 -10.57 11.07
N MET A 485 6.20 -11.42 10.63
CA MET A 485 7.53 -11.04 10.16
C MET A 485 7.86 -11.80 8.87
N LEU A 486 8.36 -11.09 7.87
CA LEU A 486 8.76 -11.64 6.57
C LEU A 486 10.23 -11.34 6.32
N LEU A 487 10.96 -12.32 5.79
CA LEU A 487 12.36 -12.17 5.39
C LEU A 487 12.49 -12.32 3.88
N PHE A 488 13.14 -11.34 3.26
CA PHE A 488 13.35 -11.29 1.81
C PHE A 488 14.84 -11.23 1.48
N GLY A 489 15.25 -11.92 0.42
CA GLY A 489 16.43 -11.55 -0.34
C GLY A 489 16.08 -10.40 -1.28
N CYS A 490 16.84 -9.30 -1.21
CA CYS A 490 16.72 -8.14 -2.08
C CYS A 490 18.06 -7.83 -2.77
N PRO A 491 18.11 -7.64 -4.10
CA PRO A 491 19.31 -7.11 -4.77
C PRO A 491 19.69 -5.71 -4.28
N THR A 492 18.70 -4.89 -3.93
CA THR A 492 18.85 -3.60 -3.25
C THR A 492 17.64 -3.40 -2.32
N PRO A 493 17.80 -3.00 -1.05
CA PRO A 493 16.68 -2.76 -0.14
C PRO A 493 15.89 -1.51 -0.54
N GLY A 494 14.65 -1.38 -0.05
CA GLY A 494 13.78 -0.23 -0.28
C GLY A 494 14.41 1.12 0.10
N GLU A 495 15.21 1.16 1.18
CA GLU A 495 16.05 2.30 1.56
C GLU A 495 17.45 1.85 2.01
N ASN A 496 18.41 2.79 2.03
CA ASN A 496 19.79 2.51 2.47
C ASN A 496 19.89 2.51 4.01
N ALA A 497 19.10 1.64 4.64
CA ALA A 497 18.90 1.57 6.09
C ALA A 497 19.30 0.19 6.63
N LEU A 498 20.56 0.08 7.08
CA LEU A 498 21.12 -1.14 7.64
C LEU A 498 20.86 -1.25 9.15
N ALA A 499 20.49 -2.46 9.60
CA ALA A 499 20.32 -2.77 11.02
C ALA A 499 21.62 -2.52 11.83
N SER A 500 22.78 -2.79 11.22
CA SER A 500 24.10 -2.52 11.80
C SER A 500 24.44 -1.02 11.95
N GLU A 501 23.68 -0.13 11.32
CA GLU A 501 23.79 1.32 11.46
C GLU A 501 22.69 1.90 12.36
N GLY A 502 21.86 1.07 12.98
CA GLY A 502 20.70 1.50 13.76
C GLY A 502 19.53 2.02 12.91
N LYS A 503 19.51 1.73 11.60
CA LYS A 503 18.55 2.32 10.65
C LYS A 503 17.44 1.34 10.25
N TYR A 504 16.26 1.91 10.05
CA TYR A 504 15.05 1.26 9.57
C TYR A 504 14.28 2.25 8.69
N TRP A 505 13.28 1.78 7.96
CA TRP A 505 12.36 2.61 7.19
C TRP A 505 10.94 2.06 7.21
N ASN A 506 9.96 2.84 6.75
CA ASN A 506 8.60 2.36 6.54
C ASN A 506 8.50 1.77 5.12
N CYS A 507 8.36 0.45 5.01
CA CYS A 507 8.23 -0.24 3.73
C CYS A 507 6.77 -0.42 3.27
N GLY A 508 5.82 -0.01 4.12
CA GLY A 508 4.38 0.05 3.84
C GLY A 508 3.69 -1.31 3.69
N ASP A 509 2.36 -1.25 3.64
CA ASP A 509 1.58 -2.22 2.87
C ASP A 509 2.10 -2.28 1.42
N MET A 510 1.66 -3.30 0.66
CA MET A 510 1.97 -3.52 -0.77
C MET A 510 3.35 -4.07 -1.12
N GLY A 511 4.32 -4.12 -0.19
CA GLY A 511 5.65 -4.72 -0.43
C GLY A 511 6.58 -3.91 -1.36
N SER A 512 6.06 -2.93 -2.08
CA SER A 512 6.80 -2.03 -2.97
C SER A 512 7.87 -1.18 -2.28
N GLY A 513 7.85 -1.10 -0.94
CA GLY A 513 8.92 -0.50 -0.14
C GLY A 513 9.95 -1.50 0.42
N VAL A 514 9.88 -2.80 0.15
CA VAL A 514 10.78 -3.81 0.74
C VAL A 514 12.12 -3.91 -0.02
N CYS A 515 12.06 -4.04 -1.35
CA CYS A 515 13.22 -4.01 -2.24
C CYS A 515 13.07 -2.86 -3.25
N LYS A 516 14.18 -2.29 -3.75
CA LYS A 516 14.16 -1.41 -4.93
C LYS A 516 14.15 -2.25 -6.20
N GLY A 517 13.07 -2.12 -6.99
CA GLY A 517 12.90 -2.84 -8.25
C GLY A 517 12.37 -4.27 -8.09
N SER A 518 12.35 -5.03 -9.19
CA SER A 518 11.93 -6.43 -9.18
C SER A 518 13.07 -7.36 -8.71
N GLY A 519 12.73 -8.41 -7.96
CA GLY A 519 13.71 -9.33 -7.38
C GLY A 519 13.49 -9.67 -5.91
N GLU A 520 12.35 -9.30 -5.32
CA GLU A 520 11.90 -9.80 -4.02
C GLU A 520 11.85 -11.34 -4.02
N ARG A 521 12.66 -12.00 -3.18
CA ARG A 521 12.56 -13.45 -2.95
C ARG A 521 12.31 -13.70 -1.48
N ILE A 522 11.08 -14.08 -1.14
CA ILE A 522 10.74 -14.51 0.23
C ILE A 522 11.60 -15.73 0.61
N LEU A 523 12.15 -15.73 1.82
CA LEU A 523 13.02 -16.78 2.36
C LEU A 523 12.45 -17.40 3.63
N TYR A 524 11.74 -16.61 4.43
CA TYR A 524 11.09 -17.03 5.66
C TYR A 524 9.85 -16.17 5.94
N ALA A 525 8.85 -16.77 6.58
CA ALA A 525 7.65 -16.10 7.04
C ALA A 525 7.25 -16.65 8.42
N TRP A 526 7.09 -15.75 9.38
CA TRP A 526 6.59 -16.04 10.72
C TRP A 526 5.28 -15.28 10.92
N GLY A 527 4.26 -15.97 11.45
CA GLY A 527 3.03 -15.34 11.92
C GLY A 527 2.81 -15.69 13.39
N ARG A 528 2.17 -14.79 14.14
CA ARG A 528 1.75 -15.07 15.52
C ARG A 528 0.93 -16.38 15.54
N ASN A 529 1.30 -17.29 16.45
CA ASN A 529 0.73 -18.64 16.60
C ASN A 529 0.99 -19.65 15.45
N ALA A 530 1.79 -19.31 14.45
CA ALA A 530 2.22 -20.30 13.46
C ALA A 530 3.26 -21.27 14.05
N PRO A 531 3.32 -22.54 13.59
CA PRO A 531 4.39 -23.45 13.96
C PRO A 531 5.75 -22.91 13.46
N VAL A 532 6.81 -23.11 14.25
CA VAL A 532 8.17 -22.71 13.87
C VAL A 532 8.65 -23.59 12.72
N LEU A 533 8.98 -22.99 11.58
CA LEU A 533 9.58 -23.67 10.44
C LEU A 533 10.92 -24.30 10.84
N LYS A 534 11.02 -25.62 10.71
CA LYS A 534 12.27 -26.36 10.84
C LYS A 534 12.71 -26.82 9.46
N LEU A 535 13.93 -26.48 9.05
CA LEU A 535 14.52 -27.08 7.87
C LEU A 535 14.84 -28.56 8.15
N PRO A 536 14.78 -29.45 7.14
CA PRO A 536 15.26 -30.81 7.28
C PRO A 536 16.77 -30.84 7.56
N LYS A 537 17.26 -31.95 8.13
CA LYS A 537 18.69 -32.10 8.46
C LYS A 537 19.54 -32.01 7.18
N ASP A 538 20.67 -31.30 7.29
CA ASP A 538 21.63 -31.08 6.21
C ASP A 538 21.05 -30.37 4.96
N VAL A 539 20.01 -29.55 5.16
CA VAL A 539 19.42 -28.61 4.18
C VAL A 539 19.69 -27.17 4.63
N ALA A 540 20.01 -26.26 3.70
CA ALA A 540 20.09 -24.82 3.98
C ALA A 540 19.79 -23.95 2.75
N PHE A 541 19.30 -22.72 2.95
CA PHE A 541 19.15 -21.72 1.88
C PHE A 541 20.51 -21.08 1.55
N GLU A 542 20.89 -21.04 0.27
CA GLU A 542 22.08 -20.32 -0.19
C GLU A 542 21.84 -18.81 -0.24
N VAL A 543 22.72 -18.02 0.40
CA VAL A 543 22.64 -16.55 0.43
C VAL A 543 24.01 -15.88 0.22
N GLY A 544 24.00 -14.68 -0.34
CA GLY A 544 25.20 -13.91 -0.68
C GLY A 544 24.98 -13.13 -1.98
N GLY A 545 25.86 -12.17 -2.29
CA GLY A 545 25.75 -11.33 -3.50
C GLY A 545 24.66 -10.24 -3.43
N ASN A 546 23.68 -10.41 -2.53
CA ASN A 546 22.52 -9.54 -2.32
C ASN A 546 22.41 -9.12 -0.83
N TYR A 547 21.38 -8.35 -0.49
CA TYR A 547 21.00 -8.04 0.89
C TYR A 547 19.92 -9.00 1.40
N LEU A 548 19.80 -9.09 2.73
CA LEU A 548 18.59 -9.58 3.39
C LEU A 548 17.81 -8.38 3.96
N VAL A 549 16.49 -8.40 3.81
CA VAL A 549 15.57 -7.41 4.39
C VAL A 549 14.57 -8.13 5.28
N LEU A 550 14.50 -7.72 6.54
CA LEU A 550 13.45 -8.08 7.47
C LEU A 550 12.35 -7.03 7.38
N GLN A 551 11.12 -7.46 7.15
CA GLN A 551 9.90 -6.70 7.36
C GLN A 551 9.23 -7.18 8.65
N VAL A 552 8.88 -6.27 9.55
CA VAL A 552 8.03 -6.54 10.72
C VAL A 552 6.74 -5.74 10.59
N HIS A 553 5.61 -6.44 10.67
CA HIS A 553 4.29 -5.82 10.71
C HIS A 553 3.85 -5.62 12.16
N TYR A 554 3.65 -4.36 12.55
CA TYR A 554 3.21 -3.94 13.88
C TYR A 554 1.70 -3.71 13.92
N GLY A 555 0.94 -4.81 14.01
CA GLY A 555 -0.52 -4.78 14.06
C GLY A 555 -1.13 -4.38 15.42
N LYS A 556 -0.29 -4.03 16.41
CA LYS A 556 -0.72 -3.35 17.64
C LYS A 556 0.44 -2.50 18.19
N VAL A 557 0.19 -1.22 18.45
CA VAL A 557 1.23 -0.25 18.85
C VAL A 557 0.92 0.52 20.14
N ASP A 558 -0.20 0.23 20.80
CA ASP A 558 -0.67 0.97 21.99
C ASP A 558 0.39 1.06 23.09
N ASN A 559 1.20 0.02 23.27
CA ASN A 559 2.27 0.00 24.28
C ASN A 559 3.40 0.99 23.96
N PHE A 560 3.66 1.31 22.68
CA PHE A 560 4.57 2.37 22.28
C PHE A 560 3.92 3.74 22.49
N VAL A 561 2.69 3.91 22.00
CA VAL A 561 1.95 5.18 22.13
C VAL A 561 1.75 5.56 23.60
N ALA A 562 1.52 4.59 24.48
CA ALA A 562 1.40 4.78 25.94
C ALA A 562 2.75 4.93 26.67
N ASN A 563 3.88 4.54 26.06
CA ASN A 563 5.21 4.73 26.63
C ASN A 563 6.24 5.14 25.55
N PRO A 564 6.48 6.45 25.38
CA PRO A 564 7.49 7.00 24.47
C PRO A 564 8.94 6.48 24.66
N SER A 565 9.26 5.86 25.80
CA SER A 565 10.57 5.24 26.04
C SER A 565 10.67 3.78 25.57
N LEU A 566 9.55 3.13 25.23
CA LEU A 566 9.51 1.73 24.79
C LEU A 566 10.07 1.61 23.36
N LYS A 567 10.81 0.53 23.09
CA LYS A 567 11.48 0.30 21.80
C LYS A 567 11.45 -1.17 21.43
N ASP A 568 11.03 -1.47 20.20
CA ASP A 568 10.93 -2.82 19.67
C ASP A 568 12.24 -3.29 19.05
N TYR A 569 12.63 -4.52 19.38
CA TYR A 569 13.82 -5.21 18.84
C TYR A 569 13.48 -6.54 18.15
N SER A 570 12.24 -6.69 17.66
CA SER A 570 11.76 -7.91 17.00
C SER A 570 12.53 -8.21 15.71
N GLY A 571 12.66 -9.50 15.41
CA GLY A 571 13.27 -10.01 14.18
C GLY A 571 13.57 -11.50 14.21
N VAL A 572 14.67 -11.89 13.57
CA VAL A 572 15.06 -13.29 13.40
C VAL A 572 16.57 -13.46 13.52
N ASP A 573 16.98 -14.40 14.37
CA ASP A 573 18.35 -14.89 14.41
C ASP A 573 18.53 -15.95 13.33
N LEU A 574 19.47 -15.70 12.41
CA LEU A 574 19.77 -16.59 11.29
C LEU A 574 20.94 -17.51 11.67
N GLN A 575 20.68 -18.81 11.74
CA GLN A 575 21.72 -19.81 12.01
C GLN A 575 22.49 -20.08 10.70
N THR A 576 23.66 -19.45 10.54
CA THR A 576 24.44 -19.52 9.29
C THR A 576 25.65 -20.44 9.38
N THR A 577 25.99 -21.07 8.25
CA THR A 577 27.25 -21.80 8.05
C THR A 577 27.97 -21.29 6.81
N ARG A 578 29.30 -21.42 6.78
CA ARG A 578 30.13 -21.20 5.57
C ARG A 578 30.39 -22.49 4.78
N VAL A 579 30.08 -23.65 5.35
CA VAL A 579 30.19 -24.95 4.69
C VAL A 579 28.90 -25.21 3.92
N GLN A 580 29.01 -25.55 2.64
CA GLN A 580 27.85 -25.89 1.81
C GLN A 580 27.18 -27.17 2.36
N PRO A 581 25.84 -27.19 2.55
CA PRO A 581 25.10 -28.40 2.92
C PRO A 581 25.14 -29.46 1.81
N SER A 582 24.67 -30.67 2.09
CA SER A 582 24.44 -31.68 1.04
C SER A 582 23.27 -31.32 0.13
N HIS A 583 22.30 -30.53 0.63
CA HIS A 583 21.08 -30.16 -0.08
C HIS A 583 20.82 -28.65 0.05
N LEU A 584 20.37 -28.00 -1.02
CA LEU A 584 19.96 -26.59 -0.98
C LEU A 584 18.44 -26.46 -0.88
N ALA A 585 17.97 -25.51 -0.08
CA ALA A 585 16.57 -25.11 -0.04
C ALA A 585 16.29 -23.95 -1.00
N ALA A 586 15.10 -23.97 -1.60
CA ALA A 586 14.55 -22.90 -2.42
C ALA A 586 13.01 -22.84 -2.28
N ILE A 587 12.37 -21.82 -2.84
CA ILE A 587 10.92 -21.63 -2.80
C ILE A 587 10.39 -21.50 -4.23
N PHE A 588 9.45 -22.38 -4.58
CA PHE A 588 8.68 -22.29 -5.81
C PHE A 588 7.43 -21.45 -5.58
N LEU A 589 6.99 -20.67 -6.58
CA LEU A 589 5.70 -19.97 -6.55
C LEU A 589 4.85 -20.43 -7.73
N LEU A 590 3.74 -21.11 -7.43
CA LEU A 590 2.61 -21.25 -8.35
C LEU A 590 1.67 -20.08 -8.10
N ALA A 591 1.50 -19.22 -9.09
CA ALA A 591 0.57 -18.11 -9.03
C ALA A 591 -0.37 -18.12 -10.24
N SER A 592 -1.60 -17.64 -10.05
CA SER A 592 -2.57 -17.41 -11.13
C SER A 592 -2.92 -15.92 -11.23
N GLY A 593 -3.37 -15.50 -12.40
CA GLY A 593 -3.80 -14.13 -12.69
C GLY A 593 -5.03 -14.14 -13.58
N GLY A 594 -5.96 -13.22 -13.33
CA GLY A 594 -7.23 -13.17 -14.04
C GLY A 594 -8.22 -12.25 -13.34
N THR A 595 -9.50 -12.60 -13.44
CA THR A 595 -10.62 -11.90 -12.83
C THR A 595 -11.52 -12.88 -12.09
N ILE A 596 -12.15 -12.38 -11.03
CA ILE A 596 -13.16 -13.07 -10.24
C ILE A 596 -14.47 -12.30 -10.47
N PRO A 597 -15.46 -12.88 -11.18
CA PRO A 597 -16.73 -12.21 -11.41
C PRO A 597 -17.52 -11.98 -10.12
N ALA A 598 -18.43 -11.03 -10.17
CA ALA A 598 -19.33 -10.69 -9.07
C ALA A 598 -20.28 -11.84 -8.72
N ASN A 599 -20.75 -11.89 -7.47
CA ASN A 599 -21.80 -12.78 -6.96
C ASN A 599 -21.57 -14.31 -7.00
N GLU A 600 -20.37 -14.81 -7.36
CA GLU A 600 -20.13 -16.26 -7.43
C GLU A 600 -19.91 -16.92 -6.06
N LYS A 601 -20.50 -18.11 -5.89
CA LYS A 601 -20.36 -18.92 -4.66
C LYS A 601 -19.03 -19.65 -4.57
N ALA A 602 -18.55 -20.11 -5.71
CA ALA A 602 -17.24 -20.72 -5.90
C ALA A 602 -16.76 -20.32 -7.30
N TRP A 603 -15.67 -19.56 -7.35
CA TRP A 603 -14.93 -19.28 -8.58
C TRP A 603 -13.50 -19.76 -8.42
N HIS A 604 -12.94 -20.39 -9.45
CA HIS A 604 -11.58 -20.93 -9.41
C HIS A 604 -10.66 -20.12 -10.31
N LEU A 605 -9.47 -19.80 -9.81
CA LEU A 605 -8.33 -19.46 -10.64
C LEU A 605 -7.31 -20.58 -10.48
N ASP A 606 -7.08 -21.29 -11.57
CA ASP A 606 -6.13 -22.40 -11.63
C ASP A 606 -4.80 -21.93 -12.19
N THR A 607 -3.74 -22.69 -11.94
CA THR A 607 -2.41 -22.49 -12.51
C THR A 607 -1.66 -23.82 -12.50
N GLY A 608 -0.77 -24.05 -13.45
CA GLY A 608 0.02 -25.27 -13.47
C GLY A 608 1.09 -25.28 -14.55
N CYS A 609 2.06 -26.18 -14.40
CA CYS A 609 3.16 -26.32 -15.33
C CYS A 609 3.75 -27.73 -15.36
N GLY A 610 4.31 -28.11 -16.51
CA GLY A 610 5.09 -29.33 -16.67
C GLY A 610 6.52 -29.11 -16.22
N TYR A 611 6.98 -29.89 -15.24
CA TYR A 611 8.36 -29.89 -14.74
C TYR A 611 9.19 -30.85 -15.61
N ARG A 612 9.69 -30.33 -16.73
CA ARG A 612 10.15 -31.19 -17.84
C ARG A 612 11.53 -31.81 -17.66
N TYR A 613 12.43 -31.12 -16.98
CA TYR A 613 13.83 -31.52 -16.84
C TYR A 613 14.47 -30.74 -15.69
N GLY A 614 15.16 -31.43 -14.77
CA GLY A 614 15.78 -30.85 -13.58
C GLY A 614 16.01 -31.89 -12.48
N PRO A 615 16.61 -31.51 -11.34
CA PRO A 615 16.85 -32.40 -10.21
C PRO A 615 15.54 -32.83 -9.52
N ASP A 616 15.58 -33.95 -8.80
CA ASP A 616 14.48 -34.36 -7.92
C ASP A 616 14.25 -33.27 -6.84
N LEU A 617 13.03 -32.73 -6.77
CA LEU A 617 12.63 -31.72 -5.78
C LEU A 617 11.83 -32.39 -4.67
N HIS A 618 12.11 -32.01 -3.43
CA HIS A 618 11.45 -32.55 -2.24
C HIS A 618 10.77 -31.42 -1.44
N PRO A 619 9.48 -31.14 -1.71
CA PRO A 619 8.68 -30.21 -0.91
C PRO A 619 8.65 -30.63 0.56
N PHE A 620 8.94 -29.68 1.46
CA PHE A 620 8.92 -29.91 2.91
C PHE A 620 8.05 -28.91 3.67
N ALA A 621 7.74 -27.75 3.07
CA ALA A 621 6.76 -26.81 3.60
C ALA A 621 6.03 -26.03 2.48
N PHE A 622 4.85 -25.48 2.78
CA PHE A 622 4.06 -24.67 1.85
C PHE A 622 3.40 -23.47 2.55
N ARG A 623 3.15 -22.39 1.80
CA ARG A 623 2.42 -21.20 2.25
C ARG A 623 1.36 -20.82 1.22
N VAL A 624 0.16 -20.50 1.69
CA VAL A 624 -0.94 -19.97 0.86
C VAL A 624 -1.13 -18.48 1.10
N HIS A 625 -1.55 -17.74 0.06
CA HIS A 625 -1.90 -16.33 0.17
C HIS A 625 -2.94 -15.90 -0.87
N ALA A 626 -3.99 -15.24 -0.38
CA ALA A 626 -5.02 -14.49 -1.10
C ALA A 626 -5.47 -13.33 -0.18
N HIS A 627 -6.39 -12.48 -0.65
CA HIS A 627 -7.05 -11.47 0.16
C HIS A 627 -8.46 -11.96 0.58
N SER A 628 -9.36 -11.01 0.86
CA SER A 628 -10.68 -11.14 1.49
C SER A 628 -11.69 -12.16 0.91
N LEU A 629 -11.49 -12.65 -0.32
CA LEU A 629 -12.41 -13.54 -1.04
C LEU A 629 -11.91 -14.99 -1.12
N GLY A 630 -10.61 -15.23 -0.88
CA GLY A 630 -10.01 -16.56 -0.97
C GLY A 630 -10.53 -17.49 0.14
N SER A 631 -11.10 -18.63 -0.24
CA SER A 631 -11.70 -19.61 0.68
C SER A 631 -10.79 -20.82 0.94
N VAL A 632 -10.11 -21.31 -0.10
CA VAL A 632 -9.08 -22.35 0.00
C VAL A 632 -8.14 -22.28 -1.19
N ILE A 633 -6.87 -22.61 -0.97
CA ILE A 633 -5.87 -22.83 -2.01
C ILE A 633 -5.30 -24.24 -1.85
N THR A 634 -5.28 -25.02 -2.92
CA THR A 634 -4.66 -26.35 -2.97
C THR A 634 -3.52 -26.40 -3.98
N GLY A 635 -2.49 -27.20 -3.70
CA GLY A 635 -1.37 -27.46 -4.61
C GLY A 635 -1.05 -28.94 -4.70
N TYR A 636 -0.78 -29.42 -5.91
CA TYR A 636 -0.64 -30.83 -6.28
C TYR A 636 0.55 -31.09 -7.20
N ARG A 637 1.07 -32.32 -7.11
CA ARG A 637 1.88 -32.98 -8.14
C ARG A 637 1.00 -33.94 -8.94
N ILE A 638 1.13 -33.93 -10.25
CA ILE A 638 0.50 -34.86 -11.19
C ILE A 638 1.61 -35.73 -11.80
N ARG A 639 1.50 -37.06 -11.66
CA ARG A 639 2.39 -38.05 -12.29
C ARG A 639 1.53 -39.18 -12.85
N ASP A 640 1.69 -39.54 -14.13
CA ASP A 640 0.91 -40.59 -14.80
C ASP A 640 -0.62 -40.41 -14.64
N GLY A 641 -1.11 -39.16 -14.67
CA GLY A 641 -2.50 -38.79 -14.41
C GLY A 641 -2.94 -38.86 -12.93
N LYS A 642 -2.09 -39.38 -12.04
CA LYS A 642 -2.37 -39.45 -10.60
C LYS A 642 -2.00 -38.14 -9.89
N TRP A 643 -3.01 -37.48 -9.36
CA TRP A 643 -2.87 -36.32 -8.49
C TRP A 643 -2.38 -36.72 -7.09
N THR A 644 -1.46 -35.94 -6.53
CA THR A 644 -0.88 -36.11 -5.20
C THR A 644 -0.82 -34.75 -4.51
N LEU A 645 -1.52 -34.59 -3.39
CA LEU A 645 -1.56 -33.32 -2.65
C LEU A 645 -0.17 -32.97 -2.08
N ILE A 646 0.29 -31.75 -2.35
CA ILE A 646 1.48 -31.14 -1.74
C ILE A 646 1.06 -30.30 -0.53
N GLY A 647 -0.04 -29.55 -0.64
CA GLY A 647 -0.55 -28.75 0.47
C GLY A 647 -1.97 -28.24 0.21
N LYS A 648 -2.75 -28.11 1.28
CA LYS A 648 -4.09 -27.51 1.28
C LYS A 648 -4.14 -26.48 2.39
N GLY A 649 -4.39 -25.22 2.04
CA GLY A 649 -4.38 -24.12 2.99
C GLY A 649 -5.58 -23.20 2.81
N ASP A 650 -6.11 -22.74 3.92
CA ASP A 650 -7.13 -21.68 4.01
C ASP A 650 -6.37 -20.34 4.13
N PRO A 651 -6.44 -19.45 3.13
CA PRO A 651 -5.62 -18.24 3.09
C PRO A 651 -6.02 -17.19 4.13
N GLN A 652 -7.13 -17.36 4.85
CA GLN A 652 -7.51 -16.50 5.98
C GLN A 652 -6.88 -16.94 7.31
N ARG A 653 -6.20 -18.11 7.36
CA ARG A 653 -5.39 -18.55 8.51
C ARG A 653 -4.01 -17.88 8.51
N PRO A 654 -3.24 -17.92 9.62
CA PRO A 654 -1.85 -17.44 9.67
C PRO A 654 -1.02 -17.87 8.46
N GLN A 655 -0.70 -16.93 7.57
CA GLN A 655 -0.04 -17.16 6.28
C GLN A 655 1.48 -17.39 6.45
N ALA A 656 1.84 -18.38 7.25
CA ALA A 656 3.21 -18.86 7.44
C ALA A 656 3.49 -20.08 6.54
N PHE A 657 4.69 -20.66 6.66
CA PHE A 657 5.04 -21.93 6.02
C PHE A 657 4.66 -23.10 6.93
N TYR A 658 3.68 -23.90 6.50
CA TYR A 658 3.23 -25.14 7.13
C TYR A 658 4.01 -26.33 6.59
N PRO A 659 4.29 -27.38 7.39
CA PRO A 659 4.94 -28.59 6.89
C PRO A 659 4.08 -29.31 5.83
N VAL A 660 4.73 -30.06 4.94
CA VAL A 660 4.06 -31.00 4.03
C VAL A 660 3.84 -32.32 4.76
N ASP A 661 2.59 -32.79 4.87
CA ASP A 661 2.20 -33.94 5.72
C ASP A 661 2.70 -35.32 5.23
N LYS A 662 3.29 -35.41 4.03
CA LYS A 662 3.73 -36.65 3.38
C LYS A 662 4.96 -36.40 2.52
N ASP A 663 5.89 -37.35 2.46
CA ASP A 663 7.00 -37.29 1.50
C ASP A 663 6.47 -37.28 0.06
N VAL A 664 6.53 -36.11 -0.59
CA VAL A 664 6.26 -35.95 -2.02
C VAL A 664 7.59 -35.73 -2.73
N ASP A 665 7.82 -36.45 -3.82
CA ASP A 665 8.93 -36.26 -4.74
C ASP A 665 8.42 -35.63 -6.05
N ILE A 666 9.02 -34.55 -6.54
CA ILE A 666 8.68 -33.96 -7.85
C ILE A 666 9.87 -34.19 -8.79
N LYS A 667 9.60 -34.82 -9.94
CA LYS A 667 10.61 -35.40 -10.83
C LYS A 667 10.43 -34.94 -12.26
N SER A 668 11.53 -34.98 -13.02
CA SER A 668 11.56 -34.73 -14.45
C SER A 668 10.49 -35.55 -15.20
N GLY A 669 9.44 -34.88 -15.69
CA GLY A 669 8.28 -35.48 -16.35
C GLY A 669 6.94 -35.23 -15.62
N ASP A 670 6.97 -34.88 -14.34
CA ASP A 670 5.78 -34.52 -13.57
C ASP A 670 5.17 -33.19 -14.05
N SER A 671 3.94 -32.92 -13.61
CA SER A 671 3.37 -31.57 -13.62
C SER A 671 3.01 -31.12 -12.21
N MET A 672 3.08 -29.81 -11.96
CA MET A 672 2.62 -29.17 -10.74
C MET A 672 1.39 -28.32 -11.06
N ALA A 673 0.40 -28.30 -10.18
CA ALA A 673 -0.82 -27.52 -10.36
C ALA A 673 -1.34 -26.98 -9.04
N ALA A 674 -1.91 -25.77 -9.03
CA ALA A 674 -2.56 -25.17 -7.88
C ALA A 674 -3.89 -24.52 -8.27
N ARG A 675 -4.87 -24.61 -7.37
CA ARG A 675 -6.22 -24.04 -7.51
C ARG A 675 -6.47 -23.07 -6.36
N CYS A 676 -6.84 -21.84 -6.68
CA CYS A 676 -7.34 -20.85 -5.74
C CYS A 676 -8.86 -20.73 -5.89
N THR A 677 -9.61 -21.03 -4.83
CA THR A 677 -11.07 -20.95 -4.84
C THR A 677 -11.55 -19.72 -4.07
N TYR A 678 -12.41 -18.94 -4.69
CA TYR A 678 -12.94 -17.67 -4.18
C TYR A 678 -14.45 -17.74 -3.97
N ASN A 679 -14.94 -16.96 -3.00
CA ASN A 679 -16.36 -16.67 -2.83
C ASN A 679 -16.57 -15.16 -2.97
N SER A 680 -17.19 -14.75 -4.09
CA SER A 680 -17.48 -13.36 -4.43
C SER A 680 -18.96 -12.99 -4.27
N THR A 681 -19.76 -13.79 -3.53
CA THR A 681 -21.16 -13.45 -3.16
C THR A 681 -21.34 -12.13 -2.41
N GLN A 682 -20.24 -11.51 -1.95
CA GLN A 682 -20.19 -10.21 -1.28
C GLN A 682 -19.63 -9.09 -2.19
N ARG A 683 -19.38 -9.35 -3.47
CA ARG A 683 -18.92 -8.38 -4.48
C ARG A 683 -19.96 -8.25 -5.59
N ASP A 684 -20.32 -7.00 -5.87
CA ASP A 684 -21.18 -6.55 -6.97
C ASP A 684 -20.40 -6.28 -8.27
N HIS A 685 -19.09 -6.03 -8.16
CA HIS A 685 -18.16 -5.78 -9.25
C HIS A 685 -17.18 -6.95 -9.49
N VAL A 686 -16.65 -7.03 -10.70
CA VAL A 686 -15.54 -7.94 -11.04
C VAL A 686 -14.31 -7.55 -10.23
N THR A 687 -13.75 -8.48 -9.45
CA THR A 687 -12.52 -8.29 -8.68
C THR A 687 -11.34 -8.78 -9.50
N TYR A 688 -10.33 -7.93 -9.69
CA TYR A 688 -9.13 -8.26 -10.48
C TYR A 688 -8.08 -8.96 -9.61
N ILE A 689 -7.25 -9.82 -10.22
CA ILE A 689 -5.97 -10.17 -9.60
C ILE A 689 -5.00 -9.01 -9.75
N GLY A 690 -4.43 -8.60 -8.62
CA GLY A 690 -3.62 -7.40 -8.46
C GLY A 690 -2.80 -7.45 -7.19
N ALA A 691 -2.57 -6.31 -6.55
CA ALA A 691 -1.70 -6.22 -5.37
C ALA A 691 -2.34 -5.52 -4.17
N THR A 692 -3.44 -4.80 -4.36
CA THR A 692 -4.12 -4.03 -3.32
C THR A 692 -5.16 -4.88 -2.58
N MET A 693 -5.60 -4.44 -1.40
CA MET A 693 -6.73 -5.05 -0.71
C MET A 693 -8.09 -4.87 -1.42
N LYS A 694 -8.15 -4.07 -2.51
CA LYS A 694 -9.32 -4.02 -3.40
C LYS A 694 -9.29 -5.19 -4.40
N ASP A 695 -8.10 -5.54 -4.85
CA ASP A 695 -7.77 -6.70 -5.70
C ASP A 695 -7.78 -8.01 -4.89
N GLU A 696 -7.54 -9.12 -5.58
CA GLU A 696 -7.23 -10.43 -5.00
C GLU A 696 -5.84 -10.94 -5.42
N MET A 697 -5.37 -12.01 -4.76
CA MET A 697 -4.19 -12.78 -5.17
C MET A 697 -4.47 -14.28 -5.20
N CYS A 698 -3.78 -15.01 -6.08
CA CYS A 698 -3.71 -16.47 -6.09
C CYS A 698 -2.24 -16.90 -5.98
N ASN A 699 -1.74 -17.16 -4.76
CA ASN A 699 -0.35 -17.57 -4.55
C ASN A 699 -0.26 -18.84 -3.70
N PHE A 700 0.37 -19.88 -4.26
CA PHE A 700 0.81 -21.09 -3.56
C PHE A 700 2.35 -21.17 -3.60
N TYR A 701 2.99 -20.92 -2.45
CA TYR A 701 4.43 -21.03 -2.29
C TYR A 701 4.79 -22.43 -1.77
N MET A 702 5.83 -23.04 -2.32
CA MET A 702 6.30 -24.38 -1.96
C MET A 702 7.79 -24.33 -1.64
N MET A 703 8.17 -24.51 -0.39
CA MET A 703 9.55 -24.73 0.02
C MET A 703 9.97 -26.17 -0.29
N TYR A 704 11.05 -26.34 -1.04
CA TYR A 704 11.60 -27.63 -1.42
C TYR A 704 13.12 -27.66 -1.22
N TRP A 705 13.70 -28.86 -1.15
CA TRP A 705 15.15 -29.07 -1.24
C TRP A 705 15.53 -29.97 -2.43
N TYR A 706 16.80 -29.88 -2.85
CA TYR A 706 17.38 -30.67 -3.95
C TYR A 706 18.90 -30.88 -3.73
N ASP A 707 19.53 -31.89 -4.35
CA ASP A 707 21.00 -32.01 -4.39
C ASP A 707 21.56 -31.05 -5.47
N PRO A 708 22.38 -30.04 -5.10
CA PRO A 708 22.93 -29.09 -6.07
C PRO A 708 23.85 -29.72 -7.12
N LYS A 709 24.43 -30.91 -6.86
CA LYS A 709 25.29 -31.63 -7.83
C LYS A 709 24.52 -32.16 -9.03
N LEU A 710 23.20 -32.36 -8.90
CA LEU A 710 22.34 -32.82 -9.99
C LEU A 710 21.86 -31.67 -10.89
N ASN A 711 22.19 -30.42 -10.54
CA ASN A 711 21.76 -29.22 -11.27
C ASN A 711 22.81 -28.68 -12.26
N ASP A 712 23.84 -29.48 -12.59
CA ASP A 712 25.01 -29.09 -13.41
C ASP A 712 24.71 -29.08 -14.93
N LEU A 713 23.47 -28.72 -15.30
CA LEU A 713 22.83 -29.03 -16.58
C LEU A 713 22.28 -27.80 -17.32
N GLY A 714 23.04 -26.71 -17.33
CA GLY A 714 22.85 -25.60 -18.28
C GLY A 714 22.67 -24.19 -17.70
N GLY A 715 22.42 -24.07 -16.39
CA GLY A 715 22.34 -22.77 -15.70
C GLY A 715 21.00 -22.03 -15.81
N ASP A 716 19.95 -22.67 -16.33
CA ASP A 716 18.57 -22.23 -16.12
C ASP A 716 18.16 -22.49 -14.65
N SER A 717 17.24 -21.68 -14.09
CA SER A 717 16.78 -21.89 -12.72
C SER A 717 15.71 -22.99 -12.63
N VAL A 718 15.48 -23.54 -11.43
CA VAL A 718 14.38 -24.50 -11.21
C VAL A 718 13.01 -23.88 -11.52
N GLU A 719 12.88 -22.55 -11.40
CA GLU A 719 11.71 -21.78 -11.79
C GLU A 719 11.53 -21.73 -13.33
N ASP A 720 12.62 -21.65 -14.11
CA ASP A 720 12.59 -21.70 -15.59
C ASP A 720 12.25 -23.10 -16.15
N MET A 721 12.47 -24.17 -15.37
CA MET A 721 12.21 -25.58 -15.77
C MET A 721 10.70 -25.93 -15.83
N CYS A 722 9.86 -25.04 -15.29
CA CYS A 722 8.41 -25.13 -15.22
C CYS A 722 7.76 -24.42 -16.42
N ARG A 723 7.22 -25.19 -17.39
CA ARG A 723 6.48 -24.63 -18.54
C ARG A 723 4.98 -24.67 -18.29
N ILE A 724 4.34 -23.49 -18.27
CA ILE A 724 2.90 -23.31 -18.05
C ILE A 724 2.09 -24.28 -18.95
N ILE A 725 1.11 -24.95 -18.35
CA ILE A 725 0.12 -25.81 -19.00
C ILE A 725 -1.17 -25.01 -19.19
N ASP A 726 -1.94 -25.31 -20.24
CA ASP A 726 -3.29 -24.77 -20.41
C ASP A 726 -4.19 -25.25 -19.26
N GLU A 727 -4.68 -24.33 -18.44
CA GLU A 727 -5.56 -24.58 -17.28
C GLU A 727 -6.77 -25.45 -17.64
N ARG A 728 -7.25 -25.37 -18.90
CA ARG A 728 -8.36 -26.16 -19.44
C ARG A 728 -8.07 -27.67 -19.55
N GLN A 729 -6.83 -28.09 -19.28
CA GLN A 729 -6.37 -29.48 -19.30
C GLN A 729 -6.14 -30.04 -17.88
N LEU A 730 -6.47 -29.27 -16.83
CA LEU A 730 -6.24 -29.63 -15.43
C LEU A 730 -7.55 -30.11 -14.75
N ASP A 731 -7.79 -31.42 -14.77
CA ASP A 731 -8.91 -32.06 -14.07
C ASP A 731 -8.60 -32.26 -12.56
N PHE A 732 -8.75 -31.17 -11.79
CA PHE A 732 -8.44 -31.15 -10.35
C PHE A 732 -9.35 -32.10 -9.53
N PRO A 733 -8.84 -32.72 -8.45
CA PRO A 733 -9.65 -33.54 -7.54
C PRO A 733 -10.89 -32.83 -7.00
N SER A 734 -11.98 -33.56 -6.79
CA SER A 734 -13.28 -33.05 -6.34
C SER A 734 -13.31 -32.58 -4.87
N ASP A 735 -12.18 -32.61 -4.17
CA ASP A 735 -11.98 -32.00 -2.86
C ASP A 735 -11.03 -30.79 -2.90
N SER A 736 -10.59 -30.35 -4.09
CA SER A 736 -9.63 -29.25 -4.27
C SER A 736 -10.15 -27.87 -3.86
N ASP A 737 -11.47 -27.69 -3.92
CA ASP A 737 -12.24 -26.48 -3.63
C ASP A 737 -12.97 -26.52 -2.28
N VAL A 738 -13.17 -27.73 -1.71
CA VAL A 738 -13.81 -27.93 -0.41
C VAL A 738 -13.01 -27.23 0.70
N PRO A 739 -13.57 -26.23 1.41
CA PRO A 739 -12.85 -25.50 2.45
C PRO A 739 -12.43 -26.38 3.64
N LEU A 740 -11.34 -26.02 4.33
CA LEU A 740 -10.79 -26.81 5.45
C LEU A 740 -11.74 -26.80 6.67
N PRO A 741 -11.90 -27.93 7.41
CA PRO A 741 -12.74 -27.96 8.61
C PRO A 741 -12.49 -26.78 9.57
N GLY A 742 -13.59 -26.16 10.00
CA GLY A 742 -13.60 -24.91 10.78
C GLY A 742 -13.80 -23.63 9.96
N SER A 743 -13.58 -23.63 8.64
CA SER A 743 -13.76 -22.45 7.77
C SER A 743 -15.23 -22.09 7.50
N GLY A 744 -15.93 -21.70 8.57
CA GLY A 744 -17.24 -21.06 8.51
C GLY A 744 -17.18 -19.66 7.86
N PRO A 745 -18.26 -18.85 7.96
CA PRO A 745 -18.32 -17.51 7.36
C PRO A 745 -17.18 -16.62 7.89
N LYS A 746 -16.13 -16.49 7.07
CA LYS A 746 -14.84 -15.83 7.35
C LYS A 746 -14.29 -16.13 8.76
N MET A 747 -13.46 -17.16 8.86
CA MET A 747 -12.54 -17.24 10.00
C MET A 747 -11.56 -16.08 9.94
N GLU A 748 -11.86 -15.03 10.68
CA GLU A 748 -10.86 -14.06 11.11
C GLU A 748 -9.75 -14.77 11.87
N MET A 749 -8.52 -14.27 11.71
CA MET A 749 -7.34 -14.78 12.39
C MET A 749 -7.47 -14.51 13.90
N LYS A 750 -8.04 -15.47 14.64
CA LYS A 750 -8.21 -15.35 16.09
C LYS A 750 -6.87 -15.02 16.77
N ARG A 751 -6.73 -13.76 17.19
CA ARG A 751 -5.83 -13.37 18.29
C ARG A 751 -6.17 -14.27 19.49
N ASN A 752 -5.16 -14.67 20.26
CA ASN A 752 -5.33 -15.71 21.30
C ASN A 752 -6.38 -15.33 22.35
N LEU A 753 -7.57 -15.93 22.22
CA LEU A 753 -8.27 -16.45 23.39
C LEU A 753 -7.55 -17.74 23.80
N GLY A 754 -7.11 -17.80 25.06
CA GLY A 754 -6.18 -18.82 25.53
C GLY A 754 -6.73 -20.24 25.49
N GLU A 755 -5.82 -21.21 25.34
CA GLU A 755 -6.18 -22.63 25.41
C GLU A 755 -6.74 -22.99 26.80
N ARG A 756 -7.87 -23.70 26.81
CA ARG A 756 -8.15 -24.72 27.83
C ARG A 756 -8.54 -26.03 27.17
N PHE A 757 -8.01 -27.10 27.72
CA PHE A 757 -8.13 -28.47 27.23
C PHE A 757 -9.59 -28.94 27.14
N CYS A 758 -9.94 -29.69 26.10
CA CYS A 758 -10.00 -31.15 26.22
C CYS A 758 -10.30 -31.87 24.90
N ALA A 759 -9.90 -33.14 24.85
CA ALA A 759 -10.33 -34.17 23.91
C ALA A 759 -10.11 -35.55 24.57
N PRO A 760 -10.77 -36.64 24.14
CA PRO A 760 -11.88 -36.75 23.19
C PRO A 760 -13.16 -37.42 23.79
N ASN A 761 -14.17 -37.65 22.93
CA ASN A 761 -15.37 -38.52 23.07
C ASN A 761 -16.68 -37.91 23.65
N CYS A 762 -17.78 -38.54 23.20
CA CYS A 762 -19.16 -38.54 23.71
C CYS A 762 -20.06 -37.30 23.46
N ASP A 763 -20.72 -37.32 22.30
CA ASP A 763 -22.17 -37.52 22.12
C ASP A 763 -23.18 -36.85 23.08
N GLY A 764 -24.30 -36.36 22.51
CA GLY A 764 -25.60 -36.36 23.19
C GLY A 764 -26.26 -35.00 23.48
N GLU A 765 -27.33 -34.73 22.74
CA GLU A 765 -28.59 -34.02 23.07
C GLU A 765 -28.70 -33.04 24.28
N SER A 766 -29.42 -31.93 24.02
CA SER A 766 -30.24 -31.14 24.97
C SER A 766 -29.60 -30.37 26.15
N SER A 767 -29.80 -29.05 26.12
CA SER A 767 -29.83 -28.14 27.30
C SER A 767 -31.02 -28.49 28.25
N PRO A 768 -31.15 -27.99 29.52
CA PRO A 768 -30.62 -26.69 30.00
C PRO A 768 -30.30 -26.50 31.53
N LEU A 769 -29.81 -25.31 31.93
CA LEU A 769 -29.84 -24.67 33.30
C LEU A 769 -29.03 -25.38 34.44
N LEU A 770 -28.52 -24.76 35.54
CA LEU A 770 -28.45 -23.38 36.10
C LEU A 770 -27.27 -23.27 37.12
N LEU A 771 -26.67 -22.06 37.25
CA LEU A 771 -25.92 -21.48 38.41
C LEU A 771 -24.74 -22.26 39.05
N GLU A 772 -23.79 -21.66 39.79
CA GLU A 772 -23.50 -20.26 40.23
C GLU A 772 -22.09 -19.85 39.67
N GLU A 773 -21.40 -18.71 39.89
CA GLU A 773 -21.53 -17.48 40.69
C GLU A 773 -20.86 -16.31 39.89
N ASP A 774 -20.43 -15.19 40.51
CA ASP A 774 -19.70 -14.08 39.85
C ASP A 774 -18.35 -13.74 40.52
N GLN A 775 -17.39 -13.28 39.71
CA GLN A 775 -16.48 -12.19 40.09
C GLN A 775 -15.70 -11.61 38.89
N SER A 776 -16.40 -10.87 38.01
CA SER A 776 -15.92 -9.65 37.31
C SER A 776 -16.82 -9.27 36.11
N TRP A 777 -18.15 -9.29 36.30
CA TRP A 777 -19.12 -9.05 35.22
C TRP A 777 -19.04 -10.12 34.11
N GLN A 778 -18.65 -11.34 34.47
CA GLN A 778 -18.32 -12.38 33.49
C GLN A 778 -19.53 -13.25 33.12
N GLY A 779 -19.78 -13.32 31.81
CA GLY A 779 -20.14 -14.59 31.19
C GLY A 779 -21.59 -15.05 31.35
N ASN A 780 -22.52 -14.39 30.65
CA ASN A 780 -23.39 -15.19 29.79
C ASN A 780 -23.86 -14.47 28.53
N LYS A 781 -24.15 -15.26 27.49
CA LYS A 781 -24.53 -14.76 26.17
C LYS A 781 -26.01 -14.42 26.12
N LEU A 782 -26.35 -13.13 26.11
CA LEU A 782 -27.37 -12.51 25.26
C LEU A 782 -27.45 -11.01 25.61
N ALA A 783 -27.02 -10.15 24.68
CA ALA A 783 -27.72 -8.87 24.54
C ALA A 783 -29.13 -9.21 24.01
N ASP A 784 -30.17 -8.58 24.56
CA ASP A 784 -31.56 -8.76 24.10
C ASP A 784 -31.68 -8.25 22.65
N VAL A 785 -31.42 -9.11 21.67
CA VAL A 785 -31.57 -8.78 20.24
C VAL A 785 -33.05 -8.55 19.98
N MET A 786 -33.43 -7.28 19.83
CA MET A 786 -34.81 -6.88 19.51
C MET A 786 -35.27 -7.69 18.28
N ARG A 787 -36.29 -8.52 18.51
CA ARG A 787 -36.48 -9.75 17.73
C ARG A 787 -36.97 -9.42 16.33
N ARG A 788 -36.07 -9.50 15.33
CA ARG A 788 -36.28 -9.19 13.89
C ARG A 788 -37.73 -8.91 13.48
N SER A 789 -38.16 -7.66 13.61
CA SER A 789 -39.23 -7.13 12.77
C SER A 789 -38.80 -7.30 11.32
N SER A 790 -39.60 -8.01 10.52
CA SER A 790 -39.14 -8.64 9.27
C SER A 790 -38.97 -7.68 8.09
N LYS A 791 -38.75 -6.38 8.36
CA LYS A 791 -38.58 -5.29 7.38
C LYS A 791 -37.57 -4.20 7.80
N LEU A 792 -36.73 -4.42 8.83
CA LEU A 792 -35.73 -3.42 9.21
C LEU A 792 -34.64 -3.25 8.15
N GLY A 793 -34.47 -1.99 7.71
CA GLY A 793 -33.42 -1.54 6.80
C GLY A 793 -32.14 -1.16 7.52
N GLN A 794 -31.24 -0.44 6.84
CA GLN A 794 -30.11 0.21 7.52
C GLN A 794 -30.66 1.12 8.62
N VAL A 795 -30.48 0.74 9.89
CA VAL A 795 -30.94 1.53 11.05
C VAL A 795 -29.86 2.56 11.35
N THR A 796 -30.16 3.82 11.11
CA THR A 796 -29.18 4.91 11.06
C THR A 796 -29.11 5.68 12.37
N ALA A 797 -30.20 5.75 13.12
CA ALA A 797 -30.25 6.45 14.39
C ALA A 797 -31.25 5.81 15.38
N VAL A 798 -31.02 6.04 16.67
CA VAL A 798 -31.77 5.48 17.80
C VAL A 798 -31.84 6.49 18.95
N GLU A 799 -33.06 6.76 19.44
CA GLU A 799 -33.29 7.70 20.53
C GLU A 799 -34.32 7.17 21.53
N ILE A 800 -34.27 7.65 22.79
CA ILE A 800 -35.23 7.29 23.85
C ILE A 800 -36.22 8.44 24.09
N ASP A 801 -37.51 8.15 24.05
CA ASP A 801 -38.54 9.14 24.38
C ASP A 801 -38.79 9.28 25.89
N SER A 802 -39.59 10.27 26.28
CA SER A 802 -39.92 10.54 27.69
C SER A 802 -40.79 9.46 28.36
N GLU A 803 -41.28 8.47 27.62
CA GLU A 803 -41.95 7.26 28.14
C GLU A 803 -40.97 6.09 28.31
N GLY A 804 -39.68 6.28 27.98
CA GLY A 804 -38.65 5.24 27.99
C GLY A 804 -38.75 4.26 26.82
N LYS A 805 -39.50 4.59 25.76
CA LYS A 805 -39.62 3.77 24.55
C LYS A 805 -38.51 4.13 23.55
N VAL A 806 -38.12 3.18 22.72
CA VAL A 806 -37.02 3.34 21.77
C VAL A 806 -37.58 3.78 20.42
N LEU A 807 -37.27 4.98 19.96
CA LEU A 807 -37.48 5.35 18.56
C LEU A 807 -36.25 4.99 17.74
N ILE A 808 -36.47 4.56 16.50
CA ILE A 808 -35.42 4.32 15.52
C ILE A 808 -35.75 5.03 14.21
N PHE A 809 -34.72 5.45 13.49
CA PHE A 809 -34.82 5.93 12.11
C PHE A 809 -34.01 5.00 11.20
N HIS A 810 -34.61 4.57 10.09
CA HIS A 810 -34.00 3.59 9.20
C HIS A 810 -34.42 3.77 7.74
N ARG A 811 -33.56 3.31 6.83
CA ARG A 811 -33.72 3.47 5.36
C ARG A 811 -34.69 2.47 4.71
N ALA A 812 -35.39 1.66 5.50
CA ALA A 812 -36.24 0.54 5.06
C ALA A 812 -35.65 -0.28 3.88
N SER A 813 -36.28 -0.25 2.70
CA SER A 813 -35.82 -0.94 1.49
C SER A 813 -34.59 -0.31 0.82
N ARG A 814 -34.30 0.97 1.11
CA ARG A 814 -33.20 1.76 0.52
C ARG A 814 -31.87 1.46 1.23
N LYS A 815 -30.78 1.54 0.46
CA LYS A 815 -29.40 1.50 0.96
C LYS A 815 -28.63 2.68 0.38
N TRP A 816 -27.72 3.27 1.15
CA TRP A 816 -26.72 4.19 0.61
C TRP A 816 -25.63 3.37 -0.09
N GLN A 817 -25.38 3.66 -1.37
CA GLN A 817 -24.34 3.05 -2.20
C GLN A 817 -23.52 4.15 -2.91
N ALA A 818 -22.40 3.79 -3.55
CA ALA A 818 -21.48 4.77 -4.14
C ALA A 818 -22.08 5.60 -5.28
N ASP A 819 -23.16 5.12 -5.90
CA ASP A 819 -23.92 5.70 -7.00
C ASP A 819 -25.16 6.49 -6.55
N SER A 820 -25.44 6.56 -5.24
CA SER A 820 -26.66 7.20 -4.72
C SER A 820 -26.69 8.72 -4.92
N PHE A 821 -25.54 9.32 -5.20
CA PHE A 821 -25.36 10.76 -5.45
C PHE A 821 -24.42 10.96 -6.64
N ASP A 822 -24.62 12.06 -7.38
CA ASP A 822 -23.70 12.48 -8.43
C ASP A 822 -22.51 13.30 -7.91
N GLU A 823 -21.65 13.74 -8.83
CA GLU A 823 -20.48 14.59 -8.58
C GLU A 823 -20.82 15.98 -8.00
N HIS A 824 -22.07 16.42 -8.12
CA HIS A 824 -22.57 17.66 -7.52
C HIS A 824 -23.24 17.42 -6.15
N ASN A 825 -23.14 16.19 -5.62
CA ASN A 825 -23.81 15.72 -4.41
C ASN A 825 -25.35 15.71 -4.51
N ILE A 826 -25.94 15.79 -5.71
CA ILE A 826 -27.39 15.70 -5.90
C ILE A 826 -27.78 14.22 -5.86
N PHE A 827 -28.84 13.88 -5.11
CA PHE A 827 -29.35 12.52 -5.06
C PHE A 827 -29.95 12.10 -6.41
N SER A 828 -29.67 10.87 -6.87
CA SER A 828 -30.10 10.40 -8.19
C SER A 828 -31.63 10.51 -8.37
N ALA A 829 -32.06 11.47 -9.20
CA ALA A 829 -33.45 11.93 -9.34
C ALA A 829 -34.41 10.94 -10.03
N THR A 830 -34.07 9.65 -10.01
CA THR A 830 -34.80 8.53 -10.63
C THR A 830 -35.55 7.65 -9.63
N SER A 831 -35.40 7.92 -8.33
CA SER A 831 -36.02 7.12 -7.25
C SER A 831 -37.17 7.87 -6.57
N ASP A 832 -38.32 7.19 -6.41
CA ASP A 832 -39.42 7.65 -5.55
C ASP A 832 -39.00 7.80 -4.07
N PRO A 833 -39.78 8.53 -3.24
CA PRO A 833 -39.70 8.44 -1.79
C PRO A 833 -39.77 6.99 -1.28
N ILE A 834 -39.13 6.69 -0.15
CA ILE A 834 -39.14 5.35 0.47
C ILE A 834 -40.60 4.96 0.79
N PRO A 835 -41.14 3.85 0.24
CA PRO A 835 -42.56 3.56 0.33
C PRO A 835 -42.99 2.94 1.67
N GLU A 836 -42.07 2.38 2.44
CA GLU A 836 -42.31 1.85 3.79
C GLU A 836 -42.13 2.93 4.89
N SER A 837 -42.57 2.61 6.11
CA SER A 837 -42.25 3.37 7.32
C SER A 837 -40.73 3.46 7.50
N THR A 838 -40.24 4.64 7.88
CA THR A 838 -38.82 4.89 8.17
C THR A 838 -38.57 5.21 9.63
N VAL A 839 -39.60 5.66 10.37
CA VAL A 839 -39.57 5.88 11.83
C VAL A 839 -40.38 4.79 12.50
N MET A 840 -39.82 4.14 13.53
CA MET A 840 -40.54 3.15 14.35
C MET A 840 -40.30 3.39 15.83
N LYS A 841 -41.36 3.30 16.64
CA LYS A 841 -41.31 3.30 18.11
C LYS A 841 -41.46 1.85 18.59
N LEU A 842 -40.48 1.37 19.34
CA LEU A 842 -40.31 0.00 19.78
C LEU A 842 -40.46 -0.11 21.30
N ASP A 843 -40.93 -1.27 21.77
CA ASP A 843 -40.93 -1.57 23.20
C ASP A 843 -39.51 -1.91 23.71
N PRO A 844 -39.03 -1.28 24.80
CA PRO A 844 -37.67 -1.45 25.33
C PRO A 844 -37.45 -2.79 26.04
N GLN A 845 -38.47 -3.64 26.17
CA GLN A 845 -38.40 -4.99 26.75
C GLN A 845 -38.62 -6.08 25.69
N THR A 846 -39.65 -5.98 24.84
CA THR A 846 -39.95 -7.02 23.83
C THR A 846 -39.31 -6.77 22.46
N GLY A 847 -38.96 -5.52 22.15
CA GLY A 847 -38.54 -5.10 20.80
C GLY A 847 -39.66 -5.08 19.76
N GLU A 848 -40.91 -5.22 20.18
CA GLU A 848 -42.08 -5.16 19.28
C GLU A 848 -42.35 -3.72 18.84
N VAL A 849 -42.83 -3.55 17.60
CA VAL A 849 -43.21 -2.25 17.05
C VAL A 849 -44.54 -1.82 17.68
N ILE A 850 -44.50 -0.77 18.48
CA ILE A 850 -45.68 -0.13 19.08
C ILE A 850 -46.40 0.73 18.03
N ASP A 851 -45.61 1.43 17.21
CA ASP A 851 -46.07 2.50 16.31
C ASP A 851 -45.02 2.78 15.23
N SER A 852 -45.44 3.18 14.03
CA SER A 852 -44.55 3.39 12.87
C SER A 852 -45.13 4.42 11.90
N TRP A 853 -44.26 5.21 11.27
CA TRP A 853 -44.63 6.24 10.27
C TRP A 853 -43.45 6.62 9.37
N GLY A 854 -43.65 7.63 8.51
CA GLY A 854 -42.63 8.16 7.58
C GLY A 854 -42.78 7.66 6.13
N GLU A 855 -43.85 6.91 5.85
CA GLU A 855 -44.17 6.36 4.54
C GLU A 855 -44.19 7.45 3.46
N ARG A 856 -43.34 7.31 2.45
CA ARG A 856 -43.20 8.22 1.31
C ARG A 856 -42.77 9.65 1.66
N MET A 857 -42.17 9.86 2.84
CA MET A 857 -41.71 11.18 3.29
C MET A 857 -40.20 11.40 3.13
N PHE A 858 -39.41 10.32 3.08
CA PHE A 858 -37.94 10.37 3.13
C PHE A 858 -37.29 9.62 1.95
N PHE A 859 -36.04 9.98 1.63
CA PHE A 859 -35.29 9.46 0.47
C PHE A 859 -33.99 8.77 0.89
N MET A 860 -33.30 9.31 1.90
CA MET A 860 -32.12 8.71 2.52
C MET A 860 -31.98 9.19 4.00
N PRO A 861 -32.75 8.59 4.93
CA PRO A 861 -32.61 8.78 6.38
C PRO A 861 -31.18 8.77 6.92
N HIS A 862 -30.94 9.61 7.94
CA HIS A 862 -29.68 9.64 8.69
C HIS A 862 -29.91 9.79 10.21
N GLY A 863 -29.89 11.00 10.76
CA GLY A 863 -29.98 11.28 12.20
C GLY A 863 -31.42 11.39 12.74
N LEU A 864 -31.57 11.13 14.05
CA LEU A 864 -32.80 11.22 14.83
C LEU A 864 -32.48 11.74 16.24
N THR A 865 -33.17 12.79 16.67
CA THR A 865 -33.09 13.32 18.05
C THR A 865 -34.48 13.69 18.54
N ILE A 866 -34.76 13.53 19.84
CA ILE A 866 -36.01 13.96 20.48
C ILE A 866 -35.68 15.11 21.42
N ASP A 867 -36.25 16.30 21.19
CA ASP A 867 -36.02 17.43 22.09
C ASP A 867 -36.82 17.33 23.40
N GLN A 868 -36.45 18.11 24.40
CA GLN A 868 -37.10 18.11 25.73
C GLN A 868 -38.61 18.41 25.71
N LYS A 869 -39.13 18.95 24.61
CA LYS A 869 -40.55 19.27 24.41
C LYS A 869 -41.26 18.15 23.62
N GLY A 870 -40.58 17.03 23.38
CA GLY A 870 -41.06 15.84 22.68
C GLY A 870 -41.11 15.96 21.16
N ASN A 871 -40.49 17.00 20.57
CA ASN A 871 -40.46 17.11 19.11
C ASN A 871 -39.41 16.16 18.54
N ILE A 872 -39.76 15.46 17.48
CA ILE A 872 -38.88 14.54 16.76
C ILE A 872 -38.16 15.32 15.67
N TRP A 873 -36.84 15.30 15.69
CA TRP A 873 -35.96 15.93 14.71
C TRP A 873 -35.29 14.86 13.84
N LEU A 874 -35.28 15.07 12.53
CA LEU A 874 -34.80 14.09 11.54
C LEU A 874 -33.94 14.76 10.48
N THR A 875 -32.86 14.11 10.04
CA THR A 875 -32.04 14.55 8.89
C THR A 875 -32.19 13.60 7.71
N ASP A 876 -32.35 14.14 6.51
CA ASP A 876 -32.31 13.38 5.26
C ASP A 876 -31.19 13.92 4.37
N VAL A 877 -30.20 13.07 4.11
CA VAL A 877 -28.99 13.45 3.36
C VAL A 877 -29.25 13.54 1.86
N ALA A 878 -30.30 12.90 1.33
CA ALA A 878 -30.68 12.98 -0.07
C ALA A 878 -31.51 14.23 -0.36
N MET A 879 -32.34 14.66 0.58
CA MET A 879 -33.07 15.93 0.49
C MET A 879 -32.24 17.14 0.93
N HIS A 880 -31.08 16.94 1.57
CA HIS A 880 -30.23 18.01 2.12
C HIS A 880 -30.96 18.85 3.19
N GLN A 881 -31.81 18.20 3.99
CA GLN A 881 -32.79 18.86 4.85
C GLN A 881 -32.85 18.30 6.27
N VAL A 882 -33.26 19.18 7.19
CA VAL A 882 -33.59 18.88 8.58
C VAL A 882 -35.07 19.15 8.80
N PHE A 883 -35.78 18.27 9.50
CA PHE A 883 -37.22 18.35 9.75
C PHE A 883 -37.54 18.31 11.24
N LYS A 884 -38.53 19.10 11.67
CA LYS A 884 -39.11 19.06 13.03
C LYS A 884 -40.55 18.58 12.99
N PHE A 885 -40.88 17.54 13.74
CA PHE A 885 -42.24 17.02 13.93
C PHE A 885 -42.70 17.24 15.39
N PRO A 886 -43.79 17.99 15.63
CA PRO A 886 -44.37 18.13 16.98
C PRO A 886 -44.81 16.79 17.60
N PRO A 887 -44.92 16.69 18.94
CA PRO A 887 -45.42 15.49 19.61
C PRO A 887 -46.75 14.99 19.01
N GLY A 888 -46.73 13.76 18.49
CA GLY A 888 -47.90 13.10 17.89
C GLY A 888 -48.23 13.49 16.43
N GLU A 889 -47.59 14.52 15.87
CA GLU A 889 -47.69 14.85 14.43
C GLU A 889 -46.68 14.01 13.63
N LYS A 890 -47.12 13.41 12.53
CA LYS A 890 -46.41 12.33 11.80
C LYS A 890 -46.45 12.49 10.27
N LYS A 891 -47.09 13.54 9.77
CA LYS A 891 -47.36 13.77 8.34
C LYS A 891 -46.82 15.11 7.87
N ARG A 892 -46.73 16.10 8.76
CA ARG A 892 -46.27 17.45 8.42
C ARG A 892 -45.23 17.96 9.41
N ALA A 893 -44.03 18.27 8.92
CA ALA A 893 -43.04 18.99 9.70
C ALA A 893 -43.54 20.42 10.01
N SER A 894 -43.35 20.88 11.24
CA SER A 894 -43.64 22.26 11.66
C SER A 894 -42.53 23.24 11.28
N LEU A 895 -41.31 22.73 11.07
CA LEU A 895 -40.15 23.47 10.58
C LEU A 895 -39.34 22.54 9.66
N THR A 896 -38.85 23.08 8.56
CA THR A 896 -37.86 22.44 7.69
C THR A 896 -36.73 23.43 7.47
N LEU A 897 -35.47 22.97 7.57
CA LEU A 897 -34.27 23.75 7.26
C LEU A 897 -33.54 23.06 6.08
N GLY A 898 -32.89 23.83 5.21
CA GLY A 898 -32.37 23.34 3.92
C GLY A 898 -33.41 23.38 2.79
N THR A 899 -32.94 23.30 1.55
CA THR A 899 -33.80 23.26 0.34
C THR A 899 -33.74 21.86 -0.28
N GLN A 900 -34.91 21.29 -0.58
CA GLN A 900 -35.06 19.90 -1.00
C GLN A 900 -34.25 19.60 -2.29
N PHE A 901 -33.35 18.62 -2.22
CA PHE A 901 -32.45 18.20 -3.30
C PHE A 901 -31.44 19.25 -3.78
N VAL A 902 -31.25 20.35 -3.04
CA VAL A 902 -30.27 21.40 -3.38
C VAL A 902 -29.12 21.37 -2.37
N PRO A 903 -28.01 20.65 -2.65
CA PRO A 903 -26.78 20.79 -1.89
C PRO A 903 -26.25 22.23 -1.96
N GLY A 904 -25.73 22.73 -0.84
CA GLY A 904 -25.03 24.00 -0.79
C GLY A 904 -24.26 24.19 0.52
N ASN A 905 -23.42 25.23 0.56
CA ASN A 905 -22.57 25.58 1.70
C ASN A 905 -22.84 27.00 2.24
N ASP A 906 -23.94 27.63 1.80
CA ASP A 906 -24.35 28.97 2.25
C ASP A 906 -25.07 28.94 3.62
N GLU A 907 -25.83 29.99 3.95
CA GLU A 907 -26.52 30.13 5.24
C GLU A 907 -27.85 29.37 5.34
N ASN A 908 -28.44 28.96 4.22
CA ASN A 908 -29.78 28.37 4.12
C ASN A 908 -29.75 26.93 3.57
N HIS A 909 -28.71 26.56 2.84
CA HIS A 909 -28.49 25.22 2.30
C HIS A 909 -27.52 24.39 3.16
N PHE A 910 -27.74 23.08 3.17
CA PHE A 910 -26.83 22.07 3.74
C PHE A 910 -26.27 21.20 2.61
N CYS A 911 -25.24 20.40 2.91
CA CYS A 911 -24.80 19.33 2.03
C CYS A 911 -24.66 18.04 2.84
N LYS A 912 -25.69 17.20 2.74
CA LYS A 912 -25.83 15.93 3.46
C LYS A 912 -25.69 16.12 4.99
N PRO A 913 -26.64 16.83 5.64
CA PRO A 913 -26.60 17.07 7.08
C PRO A 913 -26.70 15.76 7.86
N THR A 914 -25.85 15.62 8.86
CA THR A 914 -25.64 14.37 9.60
C THR A 914 -26.59 14.26 10.78
N ASP A 915 -26.57 15.23 11.70
CA ASP A 915 -27.22 15.10 13.00
C ASP A 915 -27.69 16.46 13.58
N VAL A 916 -28.56 16.42 14.60
CA VAL A 916 -29.20 17.57 15.23
C VAL A 916 -29.22 17.42 16.75
N ALA A 917 -28.73 18.43 17.47
CA ALA A 917 -28.96 18.57 18.91
C ALA A 917 -29.78 19.86 19.19
N VAL A 918 -30.64 19.84 20.22
CA VAL A 918 -31.54 20.97 20.53
C VAL A 918 -31.54 21.22 22.04
N ASP A 919 -31.38 22.48 22.45
CA ASP A 919 -31.37 22.86 23.87
C ASP A 919 -32.78 23.19 24.43
N SER A 920 -32.87 23.35 25.76
CA SER A 920 -34.07 23.73 26.51
C SER A 920 -34.69 25.05 26.07
N GLU A 921 -33.90 26.05 25.65
CA GLU A 921 -34.42 27.29 25.04
C GLU A 921 -35.10 26.97 23.70
N GLY A 922 -34.53 26.02 22.95
CA GLY A 922 -34.98 25.53 21.66
C GLY A 922 -34.05 25.91 20.52
N ASN A 923 -32.81 26.36 20.82
CA ASN A 923 -31.82 26.58 19.80
C ASN A 923 -31.40 25.24 19.19
N ILE A 924 -31.19 25.24 17.88
CA ILE A 924 -30.98 24.04 17.06
C ILE A 924 -29.53 24.03 16.60
N PHE A 925 -28.78 22.97 16.90
CA PHE A 925 -27.43 22.75 16.41
C PHE A 925 -27.49 21.66 15.34
N VAL A 926 -27.08 21.98 14.11
CA VAL A 926 -27.07 21.03 12.99
C VAL A 926 -25.63 20.77 12.58
N SER A 927 -25.21 19.50 12.49
CA SER A 927 -23.95 19.12 11.87
C SER A 927 -24.15 18.88 10.38
N ASP A 928 -23.35 19.56 9.58
CA ASP A 928 -23.43 19.58 8.12
C ASP A 928 -22.17 18.89 7.57
N GLY A 929 -22.09 17.59 7.88
CA GLY A 929 -20.83 16.89 8.02
C GLY A 929 -20.17 16.42 6.73
N TYR A 930 -20.92 15.81 5.82
CA TYR A 930 -20.32 15.02 4.73
C TYR A 930 -19.69 15.84 3.60
N CYS A 931 -20.05 17.12 3.42
CA CYS A 931 -19.40 18.00 2.42
C CYS A 931 -18.86 19.30 3.04
N ASN A 932 -19.49 19.82 4.09
CA ASN A 932 -19.28 21.20 4.54
C ASN A 932 -18.46 21.31 5.84
N ASN A 933 -18.12 20.20 6.50
CA ASN A 933 -17.24 20.13 7.68
C ASN A 933 -17.53 21.22 8.76
N ARG A 934 -18.82 21.45 9.04
CA ARG A 934 -19.30 22.55 9.91
C ARG A 934 -20.44 22.15 10.83
N VAL A 935 -20.63 22.93 11.89
CA VAL A 935 -21.82 22.89 12.77
C VAL A 935 -22.46 24.28 12.83
N ILE A 936 -23.78 24.39 12.67
CA ILE A 936 -24.51 25.68 12.60
C ILE A 936 -25.55 25.75 13.72
N LYS A 937 -25.66 26.91 14.38
CA LYS A 937 -26.71 27.19 15.38
C LYS A 937 -27.84 28.04 14.78
N PHE A 938 -29.08 27.58 14.96
CA PHE A 938 -30.31 28.28 14.63
C PHE A 938 -31.16 28.54 15.89
N SER A 939 -32.11 29.45 15.79
CA SER A 939 -33.07 29.82 16.82
C SER A 939 -34.25 28.84 16.87
N PRO A 940 -35.12 28.91 17.90
CA PRO A 940 -36.35 28.12 17.96
C PRO A 940 -37.30 28.31 16.76
N ASP A 941 -37.20 29.43 16.04
CA ASP A 941 -37.95 29.72 14.80
C ASP A 941 -37.13 29.51 13.51
N GLY A 942 -35.98 28.82 13.59
CA GLY A 942 -35.22 28.36 12.43
C GLY A 942 -34.30 29.39 11.76
N LYS A 943 -34.10 30.56 12.35
CA LYS A 943 -33.17 31.59 11.83
C LYS A 943 -31.76 31.34 12.36
N LYS A 944 -30.73 31.58 11.54
CA LYS A 944 -29.32 31.42 11.95
C LYS A 944 -28.96 32.40 13.09
N VAL A 945 -28.45 31.89 14.22
CA VAL A 945 -28.12 32.67 15.44
C VAL A 945 -26.68 33.18 15.41
N LEU A 946 -26.16 33.45 14.22
CA LEU A 946 -24.78 33.91 13.92
C LEU A 946 -23.64 32.96 14.35
N LEU A 947 -23.89 31.99 15.24
CA LEU A 947 -22.94 30.96 15.62
C LEU A 947 -22.89 29.83 14.59
N MET A 948 -21.68 29.57 14.12
CA MET A 948 -21.34 28.55 13.13
C MET A 948 -19.87 28.19 13.39
N ILE A 949 -19.59 26.91 13.60
CA ILE A 949 -18.26 26.38 13.92
C ILE A 949 -17.72 25.73 12.63
N THR A 950 -16.59 26.25 12.15
CA THR A 950 -15.91 25.84 10.91
C THR A 950 -14.42 25.67 11.17
N ASN A 951 -13.73 25.01 10.23
CA ASN A 951 -12.27 24.88 10.21
C ASN A 951 -11.55 26.22 10.35
N GLU A 952 -12.07 27.29 9.73
CA GLU A 952 -11.57 28.66 9.85
C GLU A 952 -11.57 29.17 11.30
N LYS A 953 -12.56 28.79 12.11
CA LYS A 953 -12.67 29.16 13.54
C LYS A 953 -11.92 28.23 14.49
N LEU A 954 -11.32 27.15 13.99
CA LEU A 954 -10.47 26.24 14.76
C LEU A 954 -8.96 26.57 14.64
N GLN A 955 -8.60 27.51 13.76
CA GLN A 955 -7.22 27.89 13.48
C GLN A 955 -6.46 28.29 14.76
N GLY A 956 -5.24 27.76 14.92
CA GLY A 956 -4.35 28.07 16.03
C GLY A 956 -4.64 27.37 17.37
N LEU A 957 -5.78 26.68 17.52
CA LEU A 957 -6.15 25.97 18.75
C LEU A 957 -6.01 24.44 18.67
N VAL A 958 -6.05 23.86 17.47
CA VAL A 958 -5.84 22.42 17.23
C VAL A 958 -5.07 22.22 15.93
N PRO A 959 -4.10 21.29 15.84
CA PRO A 959 -3.35 21.03 14.60
C PRO A 959 -4.14 20.26 13.51
N SER A 960 -5.47 20.18 13.59
CA SER A 960 -6.30 19.56 12.55
C SER A 960 -7.74 20.06 12.53
N ASN A 961 -8.21 20.35 11.30
CA ASN A 961 -9.59 20.66 10.92
C ASN A 961 -10.60 19.57 11.32
N PHE A 962 -11.90 19.89 11.37
CA PHE A 962 -12.98 18.90 11.30
C PHE A 962 -12.87 18.08 10.01
N GLU A 963 -13.17 16.78 10.13
CA GLU A 963 -13.33 15.85 9.01
C GLU A 963 -14.52 14.91 9.30
N ILE A 964 -15.67 15.32 8.76
CA ILE A 964 -17.02 14.78 8.95
C ILE A 964 -17.48 14.83 10.42
N PRO A 965 -17.92 16.01 10.92
CA PRO A 965 -18.69 16.10 12.16
C PRO A 965 -20.02 15.34 11.99
N HIS A 966 -20.17 14.21 12.69
CA HIS A 966 -21.14 13.17 12.35
C HIS A 966 -22.29 13.02 13.35
N SER A 967 -22.08 13.41 14.60
CA SER A 967 -23.05 13.29 15.69
C SER A 967 -22.81 14.38 16.74
N LEU A 968 -23.90 14.85 17.35
CA LEU A 968 -23.96 15.97 18.28
C LEU A 968 -24.63 15.56 19.60
N SER A 969 -24.12 16.04 20.73
CA SER A 969 -24.82 15.89 22.02
C SER A 969 -24.55 17.05 22.98
N LEU A 970 -25.49 17.32 23.88
CA LEU A 970 -25.50 18.52 24.74
C LEU A 970 -25.44 18.17 26.23
N ASP A 971 -24.49 18.80 26.93
CA ASP A 971 -24.53 19.00 28.38
C ASP A 971 -24.99 20.43 28.62
N GLU A 972 -26.31 20.65 28.55
CA GLU A 972 -26.92 21.97 28.70
C GLU A 972 -26.60 22.61 30.05
N LYS A 973 -26.60 21.80 31.12
CA LYS A 973 -26.32 22.24 32.49
C LYS A 973 -24.97 22.93 32.62
N ASN A 974 -23.96 22.47 31.87
CA ASN A 974 -22.63 23.08 31.83
C ASN A 974 -22.37 23.86 30.53
N ARG A 975 -23.40 24.03 29.67
CA ARG A 975 -23.37 24.70 28.36
C ARG A 975 -22.32 24.14 27.40
N ARG A 976 -22.24 22.81 27.26
CA ARG A 976 -21.27 22.14 26.38
C ARG A 976 -21.97 21.45 25.21
N LEU A 977 -21.40 21.58 24.03
CA LEU A 977 -21.72 20.80 22.85
C LEU A 977 -20.57 19.82 22.57
N PHE A 978 -20.88 18.53 22.50
CA PHE A 978 -19.96 17.49 22.06
C PHE A 978 -20.21 17.17 20.59
N VAL A 979 -19.14 17.05 19.80
CA VAL A 979 -19.18 16.73 18.38
C VAL A 979 -18.28 15.53 18.11
N ALA A 980 -18.83 14.44 17.58
CA ALA A 980 -18.04 13.33 17.06
C ALA A 980 -17.43 13.75 15.71
N ASP A 981 -16.12 13.98 15.69
CA ASP A 981 -15.36 14.39 14.52
C ASP A 981 -14.73 13.13 13.89
N ARG A 982 -15.44 12.59 12.90
CA ARG A 982 -15.52 11.15 12.70
C ARG A 982 -14.24 10.55 12.15
N GLU A 983 -13.68 11.10 11.08
CA GLU A 983 -12.45 10.52 10.52
C GLU A 983 -11.22 10.87 11.39
N ASN A 984 -11.25 12.03 12.08
CA ASN A 984 -10.24 12.44 13.07
C ASN A 984 -10.24 11.62 14.37
N SER A 985 -11.15 10.65 14.53
CA SER A 985 -11.14 9.68 15.65
C SER A 985 -11.23 10.32 17.05
N ARG A 986 -12.00 11.42 17.18
CA ARG A 986 -12.07 12.24 18.40
C ARG A 986 -13.47 12.77 18.68
N VAL A 987 -13.71 13.16 19.92
CA VAL A 987 -14.82 14.05 20.29
C VAL A 987 -14.26 15.43 20.62
N LEU A 988 -14.81 16.46 20.01
CA LEU A 988 -14.52 17.86 20.31
C LEU A 988 -15.61 18.45 21.20
N GLN A 989 -15.23 19.12 22.28
CA GLN A 989 -16.13 19.77 23.24
C GLN A 989 -16.05 21.29 23.06
N PHE A 990 -17.19 21.91 22.74
CA PHE A 990 -17.37 23.36 22.57
C PHE A 990 -18.25 23.94 23.67
N ASP A 991 -18.16 25.26 23.89
CA ASP A 991 -19.18 26.02 24.61
C ASP A 991 -20.40 26.24 23.68
N SER A 992 -21.61 25.90 24.13
CA SER A 992 -22.82 25.93 23.29
C SER A 992 -23.42 27.32 23.06
N VAL A 993 -22.85 28.36 23.67
CA VAL A 993 -23.28 29.77 23.52
C VAL A 993 -22.36 30.53 22.57
N ASN A 994 -21.04 30.39 22.72
CA ASN A 994 -20.04 31.10 21.90
C ASN A 994 -19.28 30.22 20.90
N GLY A 995 -19.42 28.89 20.97
CA GLY A 995 -18.78 27.94 20.06
C GLY A 995 -17.26 27.90 20.12
N HIS A 996 -16.64 28.44 21.16
CA HIS A 996 -15.21 28.28 21.39
C HIS A 996 -14.93 26.82 21.75
N LEU A 997 -13.82 26.26 21.23
CA LEU A 997 -13.36 24.94 21.62
C LEU A 997 -12.87 24.97 23.07
N VAL A 998 -13.40 24.07 23.90
CA VAL A 998 -13.03 23.93 25.31
C VAL A 998 -12.05 22.77 25.49
N ARG A 999 -12.22 21.65 24.77
CA ARG A 999 -11.40 20.45 24.92
C ARG A 999 -11.45 19.53 23.69
N GLU A 1000 -10.34 18.88 23.39
CA GLU A 1000 -10.27 17.68 22.56
C GLU A 1000 -10.27 16.40 23.43
N ILE A 1001 -10.99 15.36 23.01
CA ILE A 1001 -11.06 14.05 23.68
C ILE A 1001 -10.72 12.94 22.69
N LYS A 1002 -9.55 12.32 22.85
CA LYS A 1002 -9.06 11.17 22.09
C LYS A 1002 -8.99 9.96 23.02
N ALA A 1003 -9.96 9.06 22.91
CA ALA A 1003 -10.10 7.90 23.80
C ALA A 1003 -10.90 6.73 23.19
N PHE A 1004 -11.18 6.77 21.88
CA PHE A 1004 -12.33 6.09 21.26
C PHE A 1004 -11.95 5.21 20.06
N GLY A 1005 -10.77 4.58 20.09
CA GLY A 1005 -10.27 3.75 18.98
C GLY A 1005 -10.14 4.54 17.67
N GLU A 1006 -10.32 3.85 16.54
CA GLU A 1006 -10.36 4.48 15.22
C GLU A 1006 -11.80 4.88 14.87
N ARG A 1007 -11.96 6.12 14.40
CA ARG A 1007 -13.18 6.74 13.87
C ARG A 1007 -14.37 6.80 14.85
N ALA A 1008 -14.52 7.92 15.56
CA ALA A 1008 -15.65 8.14 16.47
C ALA A 1008 -16.93 8.42 15.66
N PHE A 1009 -17.85 7.45 15.57
CA PHE A 1009 -19.05 7.58 14.74
C PHE A 1009 -20.18 8.36 15.44
N ALA A 1010 -20.42 8.10 16.73
CA ALA A 1010 -21.43 8.85 17.49
C ALA A 1010 -21.07 9.05 18.96
N VAL A 1011 -21.62 10.13 19.55
CA VAL A 1011 -21.41 10.55 20.93
C VAL A 1011 -22.72 10.97 21.58
N HIS A 1012 -22.96 10.50 22.81
CA HIS A 1012 -24.12 10.87 23.61
C HIS A 1012 -23.68 11.20 25.05
N TYR A 1013 -24.07 12.36 25.54
CA TYR A 1013 -23.85 12.79 26.92
C TYR A 1013 -24.95 12.26 27.84
N HIS A 1014 -24.56 11.61 28.94
CA HIS A 1014 -25.48 11.25 30.02
C HIS A 1014 -25.00 11.87 31.35
N PRO A 1015 -25.89 12.49 32.16
CA PRO A 1015 -25.49 13.26 33.35
C PRO A 1015 -25.03 12.42 34.57
N GLU A 1016 -24.94 11.09 34.45
CA GLU A 1016 -24.48 10.21 35.54
C GLU A 1016 -23.04 10.55 35.99
N GLN A 1017 -22.73 10.33 37.28
CA GLN A 1017 -21.38 10.50 37.85
C GLN A 1017 -20.75 11.90 37.62
N GLY A 1018 -21.59 12.91 37.38
CA GLY A 1018 -21.18 14.28 37.06
C GLY A 1018 -20.88 14.53 35.57
N GLY A 1019 -21.27 13.61 34.69
CA GLY A 1019 -21.14 13.69 33.24
C GLY A 1019 -20.28 12.57 32.66
N VAL A 1020 -20.92 11.67 31.91
CA VAL A 1020 -20.27 10.66 31.08
C VAL A 1020 -20.60 10.87 29.62
N LEU A 1021 -19.69 10.45 28.73
CA LEU A 1021 -19.96 10.28 27.32
C LEU A 1021 -20.05 8.79 27.00
N HIS A 1022 -21.13 8.39 26.36
CA HIS A 1022 -21.21 7.15 25.60
C HIS A 1022 -20.76 7.45 24.17
N VAL A 1023 -19.75 6.73 23.69
CA VAL A 1023 -19.20 6.91 22.33
C VAL A 1023 -19.14 5.56 21.66
N VAL A 1024 -19.44 5.50 20.37
CA VAL A 1024 -19.22 4.30 19.54
C VAL A 1024 -18.25 4.62 18.40
N ASN A 1025 -17.31 3.72 18.14
CA ASN A 1025 -16.37 3.84 17.03
C ASN A 1025 -16.75 2.91 15.87
N GLY A 1026 -16.50 3.37 14.65
CA GLY A 1026 -16.85 2.62 13.44
C GLY A 1026 -15.84 1.52 13.10
N PRO A 1027 -16.22 0.56 12.25
CA PRO A 1027 -15.30 -0.46 11.74
C PRO A 1027 -14.12 0.19 11.00
N SER A 1028 -12.92 -0.25 11.34
CA SER A 1028 -11.66 0.14 10.70
C SER A 1028 -10.67 -1.04 10.77
N PHE A 1029 -9.39 -0.81 11.06
CA PHE A 1029 -8.43 -1.90 11.34
C PHE A 1029 -8.58 -2.43 12.78
N SER A 1030 -9.19 -1.62 13.65
CA SER A 1030 -9.69 -1.99 14.97
C SER A 1030 -11.16 -2.47 14.94
N GLU A 1031 -11.50 -3.33 15.91
CA GLU A 1031 -12.86 -3.79 16.18
C GLU A 1031 -13.74 -2.60 16.60
N ALA A 1032 -14.99 -2.58 16.13
CA ALA A 1032 -15.96 -1.54 16.45
C ALA A 1032 -16.53 -1.79 17.86
N GLN A 1033 -16.41 -0.81 18.75
CA GLN A 1033 -16.70 -0.89 20.18
C GLN A 1033 -17.45 0.34 20.71
N GLY A 1034 -18.10 0.16 21.86
CA GLY A 1034 -18.68 1.21 22.67
C GLY A 1034 -17.76 1.56 23.85
N PHE A 1035 -17.74 2.83 24.22
CA PHE A 1035 -16.92 3.39 25.29
C PHE A 1035 -17.83 4.18 26.23
N THR A 1036 -17.60 4.09 27.55
CA THR A 1036 -18.16 5.03 28.52
C THR A 1036 -17.01 5.81 29.15
N PHE A 1037 -16.98 7.13 28.94
CA PHE A 1037 -15.89 8.01 29.34
C PHE A 1037 -16.37 9.01 30.40
N ILE A 1038 -15.70 9.08 31.55
CA ILE A 1038 -16.07 10.03 32.63
C ILE A 1038 -15.37 11.36 32.37
N LEU A 1039 -16.14 12.41 32.06
CA LEU A 1039 -15.61 13.74 31.73
C LEU A 1039 -14.69 14.29 32.84
N ASN A 1040 -15.13 14.18 34.10
CA ASN A 1040 -14.44 14.69 35.28
C ASN A 1040 -13.14 13.93 35.63
N LYS A 1041 -13.00 12.67 35.19
CA LYS A 1041 -11.76 11.87 35.34
C LYS A 1041 -10.92 11.86 34.06
N GLY A 1042 -11.43 12.40 32.97
CA GLY A 1042 -10.75 12.46 31.67
C GLY A 1042 -10.36 11.10 31.08
N SER A 1043 -11.05 10.01 31.46
CA SER A 1043 -10.66 8.62 31.19
C SER A 1043 -11.86 7.73 30.87
N VAL A 1044 -11.61 6.65 30.11
CA VAL A 1044 -12.59 5.59 29.86
C VAL A 1044 -12.81 4.79 31.15
N LEU A 1045 -14.07 4.62 31.55
CA LEU A 1045 -14.50 3.77 32.66
C LEU A 1045 -14.59 2.31 32.25
N GLN A 1046 -15.16 2.07 31.06
CA GLN A 1046 -15.47 0.73 30.54
C GLN A 1046 -15.59 0.77 29.01
N HIS A 1047 -15.20 -0.35 28.39
CA HIS A 1047 -15.51 -0.67 27.00
C HIS A 1047 -16.67 -1.68 27.00
N TRP A 1048 -17.50 -1.67 25.97
CA TRP A 1048 -18.67 -2.55 25.86
C TRP A 1048 -19.02 -2.80 24.39
N GLU A 1049 -19.37 -4.05 24.09
CA GLU A 1049 -19.70 -4.54 22.76
C GLU A 1049 -20.73 -5.67 22.89
N PRO A 1050 -21.58 -5.93 21.88
CA PRO A 1050 -22.49 -7.05 21.93
C PRO A 1050 -21.72 -8.35 21.63
N ALA A 1051 -22.24 -9.50 22.07
CA ALA A 1051 -21.55 -10.81 21.93
C ALA A 1051 -21.37 -11.34 20.49
N LEU A 1052 -21.64 -10.52 19.47
CA LEU A 1052 -21.36 -10.76 18.05
C LEU A 1052 -20.42 -9.67 17.44
N GLY A 1053 -19.86 -8.77 18.28
CA GLY A 1053 -19.25 -7.50 17.89
C GLY A 1053 -20.27 -6.49 17.34
N PHE A 1054 -19.93 -5.22 17.23
CA PHE A 1054 -20.67 -4.32 16.32
C PHE A 1054 -20.26 -4.59 14.86
N SER A 1055 -21.06 -4.19 13.87
CA SER A 1055 -20.68 -4.30 12.45
C SER A 1055 -20.44 -2.94 11.82
N GLN A 1056 -21.38 -2.02 11.98
CA GLN A 1056 -21.20 -0.61 11.67
C GLN A 1056 -22.08 0.20 12.63
N PRO A 1057 -21.64 0.39 13.89
CA PRO A 1057 -22.39 1.20 14.83
C PRO A 1057 -22.34 2.65 14.34
N HIS A 1058 -23.50 3.29 14.29
CA HIS A 1058 -23.69 4.55 13.60
C HIS A 1058 -24.23 5.65 14.51
N ASP A 1059 -24.94 5.26 15.55
CA ASP A 1059 -25.56 6.16 16.53
C ASP A 1059 -25.68 5.49 17.91
N VAL A 1060 -25.73 6.28 18.98
CA VAL A 1060 -25.77 5.84 20.37
C VAL A 1060 -26.65 6.76 21.23
N THR A 1061 -27.47 6.19 22.10
CA THR A 1061 -28.25 6.91 23.13
C THR A 1061 -28.23 6.16 24.47
N SER A 1062 -28.73 6.76 25.54
CA SER A 1062 -28.93 6.09 26.83
C SER A 1062 -30.19 6.56 27.57
N SER A 1063 -30.91 5.63 28.19
CA SER A 1063 -32.06 5.92 29.04
C SER A 1063 -31.63 6.27 30.47
N GLN A 1064 -32.50 6.97 31.20
CA GLN A 1064 -32.24 7.52 32.55
C GLN A 1064 -31.87 6.46 33.61
N ASP A 1065 -32.13 5.18 33.36
CA ASP A 1065 -31.73 4.03 34.18
C ASP A 1065 -30.28 3.56 33.91
N GLY A 1066 -29.55 4.25 33.02
CA GLY A 1066 -28.19 3.92 32.62
C GLY A 1066 -28.09 2.79 31.59
N ALA A 1067 -29.20 2.40 30.95
CA ALA A 1067 -29.15 1.46 29.83
C ALA A 1067 -28.79 2.18 28.52
N VAL A 1068 -27.80 1.65 27.79
CA VAL A 1068 -27.26 2.23 26.54
C VAL A 1068 -27.84 1.49 25.33
N TYR A 1069 -28.11 2.22 24.25
CA TYR A 1069 -28.63 1.68 23.00
C TYR A 1069 -27.76 2.13 21.82
N VAL A 1070 -27.58 1.28 20.82
CA VAL A 1070 -26.74 1.57 19.64
C VAL A 1070 -27.41 1.08 18.37
N ALA A 1071 -27.48 1.94 17.35
CA ALA A 1071 -27.90 1.58 16.01
C ALA A 1071 -26.72 1.00 15.22
N ASP A 1072 -26.85 -0.24 14.75
CA ASP A 1072 -25.85 -0.93 13.94
C ASP A 1072 -26.36 -1.09 12.50
N ILE A 1073 -25.92 -0.19 11.61
CA ILE A 1073 -26.25 -0.21 10.17
C ILE A 1073 -25.83 -1.53 9.53
N GLY A 1074 -24.66 -2.06 9.89
CA GLY A 1074 -24.09 -3.26 9.27
C GLY A 1074 -24.91 -4.52 9.55
N ARG A 1075 -25.68 -4.52 10.65
CA ARG A 1075 -26.59 -5.60 11.03
C ARG A 1075 -28.08 -5.25 10.96
N ASN A 1076 -28.46 -4.06 10.49
CA ASN A 1076 -29.85 -3.56 10.52
C ASN A 1076 -30.52 -3.76 11.91
N THR A 1077 -29.78 -3.53 13.00
CA THR A 1077 -30.15 -3.96 14.37
C THR A 1077 -29.92 -2.83 15.37
N VAL A 1078 -30.78 -2.75 16.40
CA VAL A 1078 -30.48 -1.97 17.61
C VAL A 1078 -30.03 -2.91 18.73
N TRP A 1079 -28.91 -2.54 19.35
CA TRP A 1079 -28.37 -3.22 20.53
C TRP A 1079 -28.82 -2.50 21.80
N LYS A 1080 -29.00 -3.24 22.90
CA LYS A 1080 -29.30 -2.71 24.24
C LYS A 1080 -28.35 -3.30 25.27
N PHE A 1081 -27.78 -2.42 26.11
CA PHE A 1081 -26.86 -2.75 27.19
C PHE A 1081 -27.44 -2.25 28.51
N LYS A 1082 -27.98 -3.14 29.35
CA LYS A 1082 -28.51 -2.78 30.67
C LYS A 1082 -27.38 -2.78 31.71
N ARG A 1083 -27.33 -1.75 32.55
CA ARG A 1083 -26.48 -1.71 33.74
C ARG A 1083 -27.27 -2.27 34.93
N HIS A 1084 -26.78 -3.31 35.61
CA HIS A 1084 -27.44 -3.81 36.81
C HIS A 1084 -27.19 -2.87 37.99
N VAL A 1085 -28.17 -2.04 38.31
CA VAL A 1085 -28.17 -1.21 39.53
C VAL A 1085 -28.55 -2.10 40.71
N THR A 1086 -27.55 -2.59 41.44
CA THR A 1086 -27.75 -3.08 42.81
C THR A 1086 -27.97 -1.87 43.72
N SER A 1087 -29.17 -1.76 44.31
CA SER A 1087 -29.46 -0.75 45.32
C SER A 1087 -28.64 -0.98 46.60
N GLN A 1088 -27.91 0.05 47.02
CA GLN A 1088 -27.33 0.20 48.37
C GLN A 1088 -27.82 1.54 48.94
#